data_AF-A0A7L3U7S1-F1
#
_entry.id   AF-A0A7L3U7S1-F1
#
_cell.length_a   1.000
_cell.length_b   1.000
_cell.length_c   1.000
_cell.angle_alpha   90.00
_cell.angle_beta   90.00
_cell.angle_gamma   90.00
#
_symmetry.space_group_name_H-M   'P 1'
#
loop_
_entity.id
_entity.type
_entity.pdbx_description
1 polymer ?
#
loop_
_entity_poly.entity_id
_entity_poly.type
_entity_poly.pdbx_seq_one_letter_code
_entity_poly.pdbx_strand_id
1 'polypeptide(L)'
;DISWSVNDVPQGTIKHSMGYIPIMVKSKFCNLYNLSPKELMQHHEEEEEMGGYFIINGLEKVIRMLIMPRRNFPLAVARQKWKHRGPGFTEYGVMMRCVKDEHTAINMNLHYLENGCVMVNFIFQKELFFLPLGFALKALVNFPDYQIFEELVKGKESDTFYVNCITEMMRAVVDAGCLTQQNVLEYLGKSFRVKLSLPEWYSNEEAADLILNKCICIHLTNRTEKFYLLCMMTRKLYALAKGECMADNPDSLMNQEVLTPGQLFLMFLKEKLESWLQSVKVALEKRAEKADININVDSLLKAFGLATEVTKPFEYLLATGNLRSKTGLGMLQNSGLCVVGDKLNFVRYLSHFRCVHRGAAFSQMRTTTVRKLLPESWGFLCPVDTPDGEPCGLMNHMTAVCEIVTEIVPVRDIPPLLCSLGVTPIDATPSKPYAECYRVVLDGSVVGWVEQDLAPEIAETLRRFKITQEKIFPARAEVVLIPMTGKPSLYPGLFIFTTPCRMVRPVKNLFYGRNEWIGTLEQVFMNVASMESEVVPGTTTHQELFPHSILSVVANLIPFSDHNQSPRNMYQCQMGKQTMGFPVYNYKDRSDNKLYHLHTPQSPLVRPSMYDHYSMDSYPVGTNAIVAVISYSGYDMEDAMIVNKSSWQRGFAYGSVIKMESIDLSLKVSRAGDNLVFGIRPGDPNVMEKLDADGLPFVGSILQPGDPFYSFINLSTGETFTERYPNKEVGIVDNVRLCSNDRGTGKFKKACITVRVPRNPTVGDKFASRHGQKGILSQLWPVEDMPFTENGMVPDILFNPHGFPSRMTIGMLIESMAGKSAALHGVSYDATPFTFTEKDSALKYFGKTLVSAGYNFFGTEKMYSGISGLELEADIFVGVVYYQRLRHMVSDKFQVRTTGPRDTVTNQPVQGRNMEGGIRFGEMERDALLAHGTSFLLQDRLFNCSDGSIAYVCTSCGSMTSPVLEKPRHHSSMTSNRRYSCSVCRKVDAIEAVPVPHVFRYFVAELAAMNIKTKLNVE
;
A
#
# COMPACT_ATOMS: atom_id res chain seq x y z
N ASP A 1 1.51 -28.78 -19.24
CA ASP A 1 1.15 -29.43 -20.52
C ASP A 1 1.27 -28.44 -21.65
N ILE A 2 2.06 -28.76 -22.67
CA ILE A 2 2.32 -27.91 -23.83
C ILE A 2 1.86 -28.64 -25.08
N SER A 3 0.84 -28.11 -25.76
CA SER A 3 0.39 -28.60 -27.06
C SER A 3 1.27 -28.03 -28.17
N TRP A 4 1.62 -28.85 -29.16
CA TRP A 4 2.36 -28.41 -30.35
C TRP A 4 1.79 -29.05 -31.61
N SER A 5 1.87 -28.32 -32.72
CA SER A 5 1.47 -28.75 -34.05
C SER A 5 2.56 -28.38 -35.05
N VAL A 6 2.67 -29.19 -36.11
CA VAL A 6 3.55 -28.93 -37.25
C VAL A 6 2.68 -29.00 -38.49
N ASN A 7 2.72 -27.95 -39.33
CA ASN A 7 1.88 -27.82 -40.52
C ASN A 7 0.39 -28.08 -40.20
N ASP A 8 -0.11 -27.48 -39.12
CA ASP A 8 -1.48 -27.64 -38.59
C ASP A 8 -1.88 -29.06 -38.18
N VAL A 9 -0.95 -30.03 -38.18
CA VAL A 9 -1.17 -31.37 -37.65
C VAL A 9 -0.77 -31.43 -36.18
N PRO A 10 -1.70 -31.70 -35.23
CA PRO A 10 -1.39 -31.82 -33.80
C PRO A 10 -0.45 -33.00 -33.53
N GLN A 11 0.63 -32.78 -32.81
CA GLN A 11 1.65 -33.79 -32.50
C GLN A 11 1.58 -34.30 -31.05
N GLY A 12 0.52 -33.92 -30.32
CA GLY A 12 0.30 -34.31 -28.92
C GLY A 12 0.75 -33.25 -27.90
N THR A 13 1.01 -33.69 -26.67
CA THR A 13 1.27 -32.81 -25.52
C THR A 13 2.54 -33.21 -24.79
N ILE A 14 3.41 -32.24 -24.50
CA ILE A 14 4.66 -32.44 -23.76
C ILE A 14 4.51 -31.92 -22.33
N LYS A 15 4.90 -32.73 -21.34
CA LYS A 15 5.03 -32.30 -19.94
C LYS A 15 6.39 -31.66 -19.71
N HIS A 16 6.40 -30.42 -19.26
CA HIS A 16 7.62 -29.68 -18.94
C HIS A 16 7.41 -28.85 -17.67
N SER A 17 8.41 -28.84 -16.79
CA SER A 17 8.41 -28.01 -15.59
C SER A 17 8.90 -26.61 -15.94
N MET A 18 8.12 -25.58 -15.59
CA MET A 18 8.45 -24.16 -15.85
C MET A 18 9.01 -23.43 -14.61
N GLY A 19 9.33 -24.20 -13.57
CA GLY A 19 9.79 -23.70 -12.27
C GLY A 19 8.71 -23.73 -11.18
N TYR A 20 9.03 -23.14 -10.04
CA TYR A 20 8.18 -22.97 -8.87
C TYR A 20 7.49 -21.60 -8.85
N ILE A 21 6.28 -21.55 -8.30
CA ILE A 21 5.52 -20.31 -8.10
C ILE A 21 5.19 -20.19 -6.61
N PRO A 22 5.46 -19.04 -5.97
CA PRO A 22 5.08 -18.83 -4.58
C PRO A 22 3.57 -18.95 -4.37
N ILE A 23 3.17 -19.73 -3.37
CA ILE A 23 1.76 -20.00 -3.05
C ILE A 23 1.31 -19.05 -1.95
N MET A 24 0.10 -18.50 -2.08
CA MET A 24 -0.52 -17.68 -1.05
C MET A 24 -0.94 -18.55 0.14
N VAL A 25 -0.60 -18.14 1.36
CA VAL A 25 -0.92 -18.86 2.59
C VAL A 25 -2.44 -18.96 2.78
N LYS A 26 -2.93 -20.14 3.19
CA LYS A 26 -4.35 -20.57 3.26
C LYS A 26 -5.14 -20.53 1.94
N SER A 27 -4.50 -20.32 0.79
CA SER A 27 -5.15 -20.54 -0.50
C SER A 27 -5.38 -22.04 -0.77
N LYS A 28 -6.22 -22.38 -1.77
CA LYS A 28 -6.54 -23.77 -2.15
C LYS A 28 -5.33 -24.69 -2.40
N PHE A 29 -4.19 -24.11 -2.79
CA PHE A 29 -2.95 -24.86 -3.06
C PHE A 29 -1.97 -24.88 -1.87
N CYS A 30 -2.32 -24.22 -0.76
CA CYS A 30 -1.54 -24.25 0.46
C CYS A 30 -1.90 -25.49 1.30
N ASN A 31 -0.91 -26.08 1.97
CA ASN A 31 -1.14 -27.22 2.87
C ASN A 31 -2.02 -26.85 4.09
N LEU A 32 -2.18 -25.55 4.38
CA LEU A 32 -3.03 -25.05 5.47
C LEU A 32 -4.50 -24.85 5.05
N TYR A 33 -4.84 -25.18 3.81
CA TYR A 33 -6.20 -25.02 3.30
C TYR A 33 -7.18 -25.94 4.03
N ASN A 34 -8.28 -25.38 4.53
CA ASN A 34 -9.33 -26.08 5.28
C ASN A 34 -8.87 -26.84 6.55
N LEU A 35 -7.65 -26.58 7.06
CA LEU A 35 -7.24 -27.12 8.35
C LEU A 35 -8.05 -26.47 9.48
N SER A 36 -8.44 -27.29 10.44
CA SER A 36 -9.09 -26.83 11.66
C SER A 36 -8.09 -26.11 12.59
N PRO A 37 -8.56 -25.26 13.52
CA PRO A 37 -7.66 -24.56 14.46
C PRO A 37 -6.74 -25.49 15.25
N LYS A 38 -7.20 -26.71 15.61
CA LYS A 38 -6.38 -27.72 16.28
C LYS A 38 -5.27 -28.27 15.40
N GLU A 39 -5.54 -28.51 14.12
CA GLU A 39 -4.55 -28.99 13.16
C GLU A 39 -3.53 -27.90 12.85
N LEU A 40 -3.95 -26.63 12.76
CA LEU A 40 -3.03 -25.49 12.60
C LEU A 40 -2.00 -25.44 13.74
N MET A 41 -2.45 -25.56 14.98
CA MET A 41 -1.55 -25.60 16.14
C MET A 41 -0.60 -26.80 16.11
N GLN A 42 -1.06 -27.98 15.66
CA GLN A 42 -0.19 -29.15 15.48
C GLN A 42 0.89 -28.94 14.43
N HIS A 43 0.62 -28.08 13.44
CA HIS A 43 1.56 -27.66 12.40
C HIS A 43 2.34 -26.40 12.77
N HIS A 44 2.35 -25.98 14.04
CA HIS A 44 3.06 -24.80 14.54
C HIS A 44 2.58 -23.47 13.97
N GLU A 45 1.33 -23.39 13.50
CA GLU A 45 0.69 -22.16 13.04
C GLU A 45 -0.23 -21.56 14.11
N GLU A 46 -0.66 -20.31 13.90
CA GLU A 46 -1.63 -19.65 14.78
C GLU A 46 -3.00 -20.34 14.71
N GLU A 47 -3.71 -20.41 15.85
CA GLU A 47 -5.05 -21.01 15.94
C GLU A 47 -6.02 -20.39 14.93
N GLU A 48 -5.96 -19.06 14.80
CA GLU A 48 -6.76 -18.25 13.88
C GLU A 48 -5.90 -17.67 12.74
N GLU A 49 -4.99 -18.47 12.15
CA GLU A 49 -4.21 -18.02 11.00
C GLU A 49 -5.15 -17.56 9.86
N MET A 50 -4.94 -16.34 9.34
CA MET A 50 -5.83 -15.70 8.36
C MET A 50 -5.35 -15.91 6.92
N GLY A 51 -4.05 -16.08 6.70
CA GLY A 51 -3.47 -16.23 5.37
C GLY A 51 -3.56 -14.95 4.51
N GLY A 52 -3.53 -15.10 3.18
CA GLY A 52 -3.64 -13.98 2.24
C GLY A 52 -2.32 -13.26 1.91
N TYR A 53 -1.19 -13.76 2.41
CA TYR A 53 0.16 -13.26 2.15
C TYR A 53 1.04 -14.34 1.49
N PHE A 54 2.26 -13.96 1.11
CA PHE A 54 3.28 -14.83 0.55
C PHE A 54 4.53 -14.84 1.45
N ILE A 55 5.29 -15.93 1.44
CA ILE A 55 6.56 -16.02 2.17
C ILE A 55 7.69 -16.01 1.15
N ILE A 56 8.57 -15.01 1.21
CA ILE A 56 9.71 -14.86 0.29
C ILE A 56 10.97 -14.58 1.10
N ASN A 57 11.95 -15.49 1.01
CA ASN A 57 13.21 -15.41 1.73
C ASN A 57 13.03 -15.21 3.25
N GLY A 58 12.01 -15.87 3.83
CA GLY A 58 11.67 -15.77 5.25
C GLY A 58 10.85 -14.54 5.65
N LEU A 59 10.53 -13.64 4.70
CA LEU A 59 9.69 -12.46 4.96
C LEU A 59 8.25 -12.67 4.47
N GLU A 60 7.29 -12.26 5.29
CA GLU A 60 5.90 -12.17 4.88
C GLU A 60 5.65 -10.94 3.99
N LYS A 61 5.09 -11.18 2.82
CA LYS A 61 4.89 -10.21 1.74
C LYS A 61 3.41 -10.18 1.35
N VAL A 62 2.82 -8.99 1.39
CA VAL A 62 1.42 -8.74 1.05
C VAL A 62 1.36 -7.91 -0.22
N ILE A 63 0.63 -8.40 -1.22
CA ILE A 63 0.30 -7.60 -2.41
C ILE A 63 -0.81 -6.62 -2.02
N ARG A 64 -0.62 -5.33 -2.30
CA ARG A 64 -1.61 -4.29 -2.00
C ARG A 64 -2.77 -4.33 -2.99
N MET A 65 -3.97 -4.09 -2.49
CA MET A 65 -5.14 -3.82 -3.33
C MET A 65 -5.03 -2.44 -3.97
N LEU A 66 -5.38 -2.35 -5.25
CA LEU A 66 -5.25 -1.12 -6.03
C LEU A 66 -6.58 -0.66 -6.60
N ILE A 67 -6.85 0.63 -6.48
CA ILE A 67 -7.99 1.26 -7.14
C ILE A 67 -7.69 1.43 -8.63
N MET A 68 -8.51 0.81 -9.47
CA MET A 68 -8.48 0.92 -10.91
C MET A 68 -9.76 1.61 -11.42
N PRO A 69 -9.74 2.23 -12.62
CA PRO A 69 -10.98 2.62 -13.27
C PRO A 69 -11.90 1.42 -13.44
N ARG A 70 -13.20 1.63 -13.23
CA ARG A 70 -14.21 0.59 -13.39
C ARG A 70 -14.11 -0.07 -14.77
N ARG A 71 -14.11 -1.40 -14.79
CA ARG A 71 -14.09 -2.15 -16.04
C ARG A 71 -15.38 -2.01 -16.82
N ASN A 72 -15.24 -2.12 -18.14
CA ASN A 72 -16.33 -2.27 -19.09
C ASN A 72 -17.42 -1.18 -18.98
N PHE A 73 -17.07 0.01 -18.47
CA PHE A 73 -17.96 1.15 -18.37
C PHE A 73 -17.35 2.37 -19.07
N PRO A 74 -18.05 3.01 -20.03
CA PRO A 74 -17.53 4.16 -20.75
C PRO A 74 -17.67 5.45 -19.94
N LEU A 75 -16.55 6.00 -19.46
CA LEU A 75 -16.47 7.22 -18.66
C LEU A 75 -16.30 8.46 -19.56
N ALA A 76 -17.25 9.39 -19.55
CA ALA A 76 -17.14 10.70 -20.18
C ALA A 76 -16.23 11.60 -19.33
N VAL A 77 -15.09 12.07 -19.85
CA VAL A 77 -14.13 12.86 -19.09
C VAL A 77 -13.69 14.08 -19.90
N ALA A 78 -13.52 15.21 -19.22
CA ALA A 78 -12.87 16.39 -19.78
C ALA A 78 -11.46 16.55 -19.18
N ARG A 79 -10.40 16.52 -20.02
CA ARG A 79 -9.01 16.71 -19.59
C ARG A 79 -8.28 17.71 -20.49
N GLN A 80 -7.85 18.84 -19.91
CA GLN A 80 -7.12 19.87 -20.66
C GLN A 80 -5.84 19.36 -21.33
N LYS A 81 -5.16 18.37 -20.72
CA LYS A 81 -3.96 17.74 -21.32
C LYS A 81 -4.22 17.06 -22.67
N TRP A 82 -5.46 16.75 -23.02
CA TRP A 82 -5.78 16.11 -24.30
C TRP A 82 -5.68 17.05 -25.50
N LYS A 83 -5.83 18.36 -25.30
CA LYS A 83 -5.59 19.38 -26.34
C LYS A 83 -4.16 19.34 -26.88
N HIS A 84 -3.19 18.95 -26.06
CA HIS A 84 -1.78 18.88 -26.45
C HIS A 84 -1.40 17.60 -27.21
N ARG A 85 -2.35 16.71 -27.54
CA ARG A 85 -2.07 15.45 -28.25
C ARG A 85 -1.87 15.63 -29.76
N GLY A 86 -2.34 16.74 -30.32
CA GLY A 86 -2.21 17.05 -31.73
C GLY A 86 -3.13 18.20 -32.13
N PRO A 87 -2.98 18.74 -33.35
CA PRO A 87 -3.87 19.76 -33.87
C PRO A 87 -5.31 19.24 -33.96
N GLY A 88 -6.29 20.07 -33.59
CA GLY A 88 -7.71 19.74 -33.63
C GLY A 88 -8.22 18.85 -32.48
N PHE A 89 -7.38 18.43 -31.53
CA PHE A 89 -7.84 17.69 -30.34
C PHE A 89 -8.50 18.63 -29.32
N THR A 90 -9.66 18.21 -28.79
CA THR A 90 -10.34 18.92 -27.70
C THR A 90 -10.03 18.31 -26.33
N GLU A 91 -10.54 18.91 -25.24
CA GLU A 91 -10.47 18.31 -23.90
C GLU A 91 -11.45 17.15 -23.70
N TYR A 92 -12.42 16.94 -24.58
CA TYR A 92 -13.51 15.99 -24.39
C TYR A 92 -13.15 14.60 -24.91
N GLY A 93 -13.51 13.58 -24.13
CA GLY A 93 -13.31 12.19 -24.52
C GLY A 93 -14.07 11.21 -23.66
N VAL A 94 -14.22 9.99 -24.17
CA VAL A 94 -14.80 8.86 -23.43
C VAL A 94 -13.72 7.80 -23.22
N MET A 95 -13.37 7.53 -21.97
CA MET A 95 -12.38 6.52 -21.56
C MET A 95 -13.09 5.23 -21.16
N MET A 96 -12.57 4.08 -21.57
CA MET A 96 -13.08 2.77 -21.18
C MET A 96 -11.92 1.82 -20.90
N ARG A 97 -11.97 1.15 -19.75
CA ARG A 97 -11.05 0.06 -19.43
C ARG A 97 -11.74 -1.26 -19.76
N CYS A 98 -11.36 -1.86 -20.88
CA CYS A 98 -11.93 -3.12 -21.35
C CYS A 98 -11.17 -4.29 -20.73
N VAL A 99 -11.86 -5.20 -20.05
CA VAL A 99 -11.25 -6.31 -19.31
C VAL A 99 -11.93 -7.62 -19.68
N LYS A 100 -11.13 -8.60 -20.11
CA LYS A 100 -11.59 -9.96 -20.37
C LYS A 100 -11.76 -10.78 -19.09
N ASP A 101 -12.38 -11.95 -19.20
CA ASP A 101 -12.56 -12.89 -18.08
C ASP A 101 -11.22 -13.34 -17.47
N GLU A 102 -10.16 -13.48 -18.27
CA GLU A 102 -8.81 -13.75 -17.77
C GLU A 102 -8.06 -12.51 -17.25
N HIS A 103 -8.78 -11.40 -17.02
CA HIS A 103 -8.30 -10.12 -16.47
C HIS A 103 -7.29 -9.35 -17.32
N THR A 104 -7.07 -9.75 -18.57
CA THR A 104 -6.30 -8.91 -19.52
C THR A 104 -7.06 -7.61 -19.76
N ALA A 105 -6.38 -6.48 -19.54
CA ALA A 105 -6.99 -5.17 -19.55
C ALA A 105 -6.35 -4.26 -20.60
N ILE A 106 -7.18 -3.51 -21.33
CA ILE A 106 -6.75 -2.46 -22.25
C ILE A 106 -7.53 -1.19 -22.00
N ASN A 107 -6.80 -0.09 -21.97
CA ASN A 107 -7.37 1.24 -21.85
C ASN A 107 -7.57 1.80 -23.26
N MET A 108 -8.83 2.10 -23.58
CA MET A 108 -9.26 2.68 -24.84
C MET A 108 -9.92 4.03 -24.58
N ASN A 109 -9.66 5.03 -25.43
CA ASN A 109 -10.25 6.36 -25.34
C ASN A 109 -10.83 6.78 -26.68
N LEU A 110 -12.01 7.39 -26.69
CA LEU A 110 -12.52 8.15 -27.83
C LEU A 110 -12.25 9.63 -27.58
N HIS A 111 -11.62 10.30 -28.55
CA HIS A 111 -11.36 11.74 -28.49
C HIS A 111 -12.24 12.48 -29.49
N TYR A 112 -12.89 13.55 -29.03
CA TYR A 112 -13.62 14.45 -29.91
C TYR A 112 -12.66 15.48 -30.52
N LEU A 113 -12.74 15.67 -31.83
CA LEU A 113 -11.95 16.65 -32.55
C LEU A 113 -12.79 17.89 -32.90
N GLU A 114 -12.13 19.02 -33.11
CA GLU A 114 -12.77 20.30 -33.47
C GLU A 114 -13.56 20.23 -34.79
N ASN A 115 -13.19 19.33 -35.70
CA ASN A 115 -13.89 19.09 -36.96
C ASN A 115 -15.09 18.13 -36.84
N GLY A 116 -15.47 17.69 -35.63
CA GLY A 116 -16.58 16.78 -35.38
C GLY A 116 -16.24 15.29 -35.50
N CYS A 117 -15.06 14.94 -36.04
CA CYS A 117 -14.59 13.57 -36.13
C CYS A 117 -14.19 12.99 -34.77
N VAL A 118 -14.19 11.65 -34.68
CA VAL A 118 -13.80 10.93 -33.46
C VAL A 118 -12.57 10.06 -33.72
N MET A 119 -11.59 10.15 -32.83
CA MET A 119 -10.38 9.33 -32.86
C MET A 119 -10.41 8.29 -31.74
N VAL A 120 -10.30 7.01 -32.09
CA VAL A 120 -10.07 5.91 -31.17
C VAL A 120 -8.59 5.87 -30.82
N ASN A 121 -8.27 5.85 -29.54
CA ASN A 121 -6.93 5.69 -29.01
C ASN A 121 -6.87 4.43 -28.15
N PHE A 122 -5.89 3.57 -28.41
CA PHE A 122 -5.62 2.40 -27.58
C PHE A 122 -4.12 2.27 -27.29
N ILE A 123 -3.79 1.61 -26.18
CA ILE A 123 -2.41 1.35 -25.79
C ILE A 123 -2.04 -0.09 -26.16
N PHE A 124 -1.00 -0.25 -26.97
CA PHE A 124 -0.44 -1.56 -27.32
C PHE A 124 1.07 -1.56 -27.04
N GLN A 125 1.53 -2.50 -26.21
CA GLN A 125 2.95 -2.61 -25.81
C GLN A 125 3.57 -1.28 -25.29
N LYS A 126 2.82 -0.55 -24.46
CA LYS A 126 3.17 0.78 -23.89
C LYS A 126 3.25 1.94 -24.89
N GLU A 127 2.87 1.74 -26.14
CA GLU A 127 2.75 2.80 -27.14
C GLU A 127 1.28 3.18 -27.37
N LEU A 128 1.05 4.45 -27.69
CA LEU A 128 -0.26 5.02 -27.99
C LEU A 128 -0.49 4.98 -29.50
N PHE A 129 -1.60 4.36 -29.92
CA PHE A 129 -2.03 4.33 -31.31
C PHE A 129 -3.35 5.07 -31.47
N PHE A 130 -3.52 5.74 -32.61
CA PHE A 130 -4.72 6.49 -32.95
C PHE A 130 -5.32 5.95 -34.25
N LEU A 131 -6.62 5.74 -34.26
CA LEU A 131 -7.40 5.19 -35.37
C LEU A 131 -8.69 6.01 -35.52
N PRO A 132 -8.97 6.64 -36.68
CA PRO A 132 -10.24 7.33 -36.86
C PRO A 132 -11.41 6.35 -36.74
N LEU A 133 -12.45 6.74 -36.00
CA LEU A 133 -13.53 5.83 -35.61
C LEU A 133 -14.30 5.24 -36.80
N GLY A 134 -14.48 6.00 -37.88
CA GLY A 134 -15.16 5.52 -39.08
C GLY A 134 -14.55 4.24 -39.65
N PHE A 135 -13.21 4.14 -39.68
CA PHE A 135 -12.51 2.90 -40.09
C PHE A 135 -12.75 1.77 -39.10
N ALA A 136 -12.75 2.04 -37.79
CA ALA A 136 -13.02 1.01 -36.80
C ALA A 136 -14.45 0.45 -36.92
N LEU A 137 -15.45 1.30 -37.11
CA LEU A 137 -16.85 0.88 -37.27
C LEU A 137 -17.05 0.04 -38.54
N LYS A 138 -16.55 0.53 -39.68
CA LYS A 138 -16.67 -0.16 -40.97
C LYS A 138 -15.85 -1.44 -41.07
N ALA A 139 -14.79 -1.58 -40.26
CA ALA A 139 -14.02 -2.83 -40.14
C ALA A 139 -14.77 -3.92 -39.36
N LEU A 140 -15.62 -3.53 -38.39
CA LEU A 140 -16.32 -4.48 -37.51
C LEU A 140 -17.50 -5.15 -38.20
N VAL A 141 -18.26 -4.41 -39.03
CA VAL A 141 -19.52 -4.89 -39.63
C VAL A 141 -19.55 -4.64 -41.14
N ASN A 142 -20.21 -5.52 -41.88
CA ASN A 142 -20.46 -5.35 -43.32
C ASN A 142 -21.79 -4.62 -43.57
N PHE A 143 -21.98 -3.47 -42.90
CA PHE A 143 -23.20 -2.67 -43.04
C PHE A 143 -22.99 -1.56 -44.08
N PRO A 144 -24.04 -1.18 -44.83
CA PRO A 144 -23.99 0.00 -45.69
C PRO A 144 -23.78 1.26 -44.83
N ASP A 145 -23.11 2.27 -45.39
CA ASP A 145 -22.80 3.51 -44.68
C ASP A 145 -24.05 4.19 -44.10
N TYR A 146 -25.20 4.05 -44.78
CA TYR A 146 -26.50 4.52 -44.29
C TYR A 146 -26.94 3.84 -42.99
N GLN A 147 -26.76 2.53 -42.85
CA GLN A 147 -27.12 1.80 -41.63
C GLN A 147 -26.18 2.16 -40.47
N ILE A 148 -24.89 2.38 -40.75
CA ILE A 148 -23.93 2.88 -39.74
C ILE A 148 -24.33 4.28 -39.28
N PHE A 149 -24.68 5.16 -40.22
CA PHE A 149 -25.17 6.51 -39.94
C PHE A 149 -26.44 6.47 -39.08
N GLU A 150 -27.43 5.67 -39.45
CA GLU A 150 -28.69 5.52 -38.71
C GLU A 150 -28.44 5.10 -37.26
N GLU A 151 -27.61 4.08 -37.03
CA GLU A 151 -27.29 3.61 -35.66
C GLU A 151 -26.59 4.68 -34.81
N LEU A 152 -25.68 5.47 -35.40
CA LEU A 152 -24.99 6.55 -34.69
C LEU A 152 -25.92 7.72 -34.35
N VAL A 153 -26.93 7.97 -35.17
CA VAL A 153 -27.88 9.09 -35.01
C VAL A 153 -29.09 8.71 -34.15
N LYS A 154 -29.38 7.42 -33.93
CA LYS A 154 -30.54 6.93 -33.15
C LYS A 154 -30.82 7.73 -31.87
N GLY A 155 -32.03 8.31 -31.80
CA GLY A 155 -32.54 9.17 -30.73
C GLY A 155 -32.21 10.67 -30.87
N LYS A 156 -31.48 11.05 -31.93
CA LYS A 156 -31.03 12.43 -32.24
C LYS A 156 -31.16 12.73 -33.74
N GLU A 157 -32.14 12.13 -34.41
CA GLU A 157 -32.36 12.20 -35.87
C GLU A 157 -32.57 13.62 -36.38
N SER A 158 -33.21 14.47 -35.59
CA SER A 158 -33.46 15.87 -35.94
C SER A 158 -32.31 16.83 -35.56
N ASP A 159 -31.23 16.33 -34.96
CA ASP A 159 -30.16 17.17 -34.41
C ASP A 159 -29.04 17.40 -35.43
N THR A 160 -28.97 18.62 -35.95
CA THR A 160 -28.00 19.01 -36.98
C THR A 160 -26.55 18.85 -36.54
N PHE A 161 -26.25 18.98 -35.24
CA PHE A 161 -24.89 18.79 -34.72
C PHE A 161 -24.43 17.34 -34.90
N TYR A 162 -25.26 16.37 -34.49
CA TYR A 162 -24.95 14.95 -34.60
C TYR A 162 -24.84 14.53 -36.07
N VAL A 163 -25.83 14.94 -36.88
CA VAL A 163 -25.86 14.62 -38.33
C VAL A 163 -24.60 15.13 -39.04
N ASN A 164 -24.18 16.38 -38.79
CA ASN A 164 -22.99 16.94 -39.42
C ASN A 164 -21.72 16.22 -38.97
N CYS A 165 -21.52 16.00 -37.67
CA CYS A 165 -20.33 15.33 -37.16
C CYS A 165 -20.17 13.90 -37.72
N ILE A 166 -21.28 13.15 -37.78
CA ILE A 166 -21.28 11.78 -38.29
C ILE A 166 -21.05 11.77 -39.80
N THR A 167 -21.64 12.72 -40.54
CA THR A 167 -21.43 12.84 -41.99
C THR A 167 -19.96 13.12 -42.32
N GLU A 168 -19.32 14.06 -41.62
CA GLU A 168 -17.89 14.35 -41.78
C GLU A 168 -17.00 13.14 -41.46
N MET A 169 -17.32 12.41 -40.39
CA MET A 169 -16.60 11.19 -40.02
C MET A 169 -16.70 10.09 -41.09
N MET A 170 -17.86 9.92 -41.72
CA MET A 170 -18.06 8.93 -42.78
C MET A 170 -17.40 9.36 -44.09
N ARG A 171 -17.44 10.66 -44.44
CA ARG A 171 -16.74 11.21 -45.61
C ARG A 171 -15.24 10.92 -45.57
N ALA A 172 -14.60 11.08 -44.41
CA ALA A 172 -13.18 10.80 -44.23
C ALA A 172 -12.78 9.35 -44.60
N VAL A 173 -13.67 8.36 -44.42
CA VAL A 173 -13.42 6.97 -44.81
C VAL A 173 -13.53 6.78 -46.32
N VAL A 174 -14.49 7.46 -46.94
CA VAL A 174 -14.71 7.45 -48.39
C VAL A 174 -13.55 8.14 -49.13
N ASP A 175 -13.08 9.29 -48.63
CA ASP A 175 -11.96 10.03 -49.20
C ASP A 175 -10.65 9.22 -49.18
N ALA A 176 -10.50 8.29 -48.24
CA ALA A 176 -9.39 7.35 -48.18
C ALA A 176 -9.52 6.13 -49.11
N GLY A 177 -10.55 6.09 -49.98
CA GLY A 177 -10.81 5.00 -50.92
C GLY A 177 -11.32 3.69 -50.28
N CYS A 178 -11.72 3.74 -49.01
CA CYS A 178 -12.12 2.57 -48.23
C CYS A 178 -13.64 2.35 -48.27
N LEU A 179 -14.15 1.87 -49.41
CA LEU A 179 -15.59 1.74 -49.67
C LEU A 179 -16.25 0.49 -49.06
N THR A 180 -15.53 -0.62 -48.95
CA THR A 180 -16.04 -1.90 -48.43
C THR A 180 -15.34 -2.27 -47.12
N GLN A 181 -15.94 -3.17 -46.33
CA GLN A 181 -15.30 -3.71 -45.13
C GLN A 181 -13.92 -4.32 -45.45
N GLN A 182 -13.81 -5.06 -46.55
CA GLN A 182 -12.58 -5.72 -46.96
C GLN A 182 -11.45 -4.71 -47.24
N ASN A 183 -11.74 -3.62 -47.96
CA ASN A 183 -10.77 -2.56 -48.23
C ASN A 183 -10.26 -1.92 -46.92
N VAL A 184 -11.15 -1.73 -45.95
CA VAL A 184 -10.78 -1.19 -44.63
C VAL A 184 -9.88 -2.17 -43.87
N LEU A 185 -10.22 -3.47 -43.85
CA LEU A 185 -9.41 -4.49 -43.18
C LEU A 185 -8.01 -4.59 -43.81
N GLU A 186 -7.92 -4.56 -45.15
CA GLU A 186 -6.63 -4.57 -45.83
C GLU A 186 -5.80 -3.32 -45.50
N TYR A 187 -6.42 -2.15 -45.47
CA TYR A 187 -5.77 -0.88 -45.12
C TYR A 187 -5.23 -0.91 -43.68
N LEU A 188 -6.05 -1.32 -42.70
CA LEU A 188 -5.63 -1.44 -41.30
C LEU A 188 -4.53 -2.47 -41.12
N GLY A 189 -4.68 -3.63 -41.77
CA GLY A 189 -3.70 -4.70 -41.78
C GLY A 189 -2.34 -4.22 -42.24
N LYS A 190 -2.30 -3.60 -43.41
CA LYS A 190 -1.07 -3.04 -43.99
C LYS A 190 -0.41 -2.00 -43.08
N SER A 191 -1.18 -1.10 -42.48
CA SER A 191 -0.63 -0.03 -41.63
C SER A 191 -0.05 -0.55 -40.31
N PHE A 192 -0.64 -1.57 -39.70
CA PHE A 192 -0.23 -2.05 -38.37
C PHE A 192 0.64 -3.32 -38.38
N ARG A 193 0.76 -4.01 -39.53
CA ARG A 193 1.55 -5.24 -39.68
C ARG A 193 2.96 -5.13 -39.12
N VAL A 194 3.63 -4.01 -39.39
CA VAL A 194 5.01 -3.74 -38.95
C VAL A 194 5.17 -3.88 -37.43
N LYS A 195 4.16 -3.47 -36.65
CA LYS A 195 4.22 -3.51 -35.18
C LYS A 195 3.84 -4.86 -34.59
N LEU A 196 3.00 -5.64 -35.27
CA LEU A 196 2.51 -6.91 -34.75
C LEU A 196 3.52 -8.05 -34.84
N SER A 197 4.61 -7.88 -35.61
CA SER A 197 5.65 -8.89 -35.85
C SER A 197 5.06 -10.25 -36.24
N LEU A 198 4.04 -10.21 -37.12
CA LEU A 198 3.36 -11.40 -37.62
C LEU A 198 4.20 -12.10 -38.69
N PRO A 199 4.06 -13.43 -38.83
CA PRO A 199 4.67 -14.17 -39.93
C PRO A 199 4.26 -13.63 -41.31
N GLU A 200 5.11 -13.86 -42.33
CA GLU A 200 4.85 -13.38 -43.69
C GLU A 200 3.59 -13.99 -44.31
N TRP A 201 3.22 -15.22 -43.91
CA TRP A 201 2.04 -15.92 -44.42
C TRP A 201 0.70 -15.39 -43.88
N TYR A 202 0.68 -14.53 -42.85
CA TYR A 202 -0.56 -13.91 -42.38
C TYR A 202 -1.08 -12.95 -43.44
N SER A 203 -2.38 -12.95 -43.73
CA SER A 203 -2.97 -11.94 -44.61
C SER A 203 -3.05 -10.57 -43.91
N ASN A 204 -3.21 -9.49 -44.67
CA ASN A 204 -3.44 -8.18 -44.08
C ASN A 204 -4.76 -8.14 -43.30
N GLU A 205 -5.79 -8.84 -43.80
CA GLU A 205 -7.09 -8.96 -43.12
C GLU A 205 -6.94 -9.63 -41.75
N GLU A 206 -6.18 -10.73 -41.67
CA GLU A 206 -5.90 -11.43 -40.41
C GLU A 206 -5.12 -10.54 -39.42
N ALA A 207 -4.20 -9.72 -39.94
CA ALA A 207 -3.48 -8.75 -39.11
C ALA A 207 -4.42 -7.67 -38.53
N ALA A 208 -5.37 -7.17 -39.33
CA ALA A 208 -6.38 -6.22 -38.86
C ALA A 208 -7.31 -6.85 -37.81
N ASP A 209 -7.76 -8.08 -38.06
CA ASP A 209 -8.60 -8.84 -37.13
C ASP A 209 -7.91 -9.06 -35.78
N LEU A 210 -6.60 -9.32 -35.78
CA LEU A 210 -5.83 -9.44 -34.56
C LEU A 210 -5.90 -8.15 -33.73
N ILE A 211 -5.84 -6.97 -34.34
CA ILE A 211 -5.91 -5.68 -33.66
C ILE A 211 -7.30 -5.43 -33.13
N LEU A 212 -8.34 -5.67 -33.93
CA LEU A 212 -9.72 -5.53 -33.49
C LEU A 212 -10.01 -6.44 -32.28
N ASN A 213 -9.43 -7.64 -32.27
CA ASN A 213 -9.59 -8.60 -31.17
C ASN A 213 -8.70 -8.33 -29.96
N LYS A 214 -7.51 -7.75 -30.17
CA LYS A 214 -6.55 -7.48 -29.10
C LYS A 214 -6.58 -6.06 -28.57
N CYS A 215 -7.22 -5.09 -29.22
CA CYS A 215 -7.15 -3.68 -28.82
C CYS A 215 -8.51 -2.99 -28.69
N ILE A 216 -9.52 -3.41 -29.45
CA ILE A 216 -10.83 -2.73 -29.51
C ILE A 216 -11.89 -3.54 -28.75
N CYS A 217 -12.49 -2.92 -27.73
CA CYS A 217 -13.60 -3.47 -26.93
C CYS A 217 -13.39 -4.95 -26.57
N ILE A 218 -12.20 -5.27 -26.04
CA ILE A 218 -11.70 -6.65 -25.95
C ILE A 218 -12.52 -7.57 -25.03
N HIS A 219 -13.36 -7.02 -24.17
CA HIS A 219 -14.28 -7.76 -23.32
C HIS A 219 -15.43 -8.41 -24.10
N LEU A 220 -15.71 -7.91 -25.31
CA LEU A 220 -16.70 -8.48 -26.22
C LEU A 220 -16.03 -9.35 -27.28
N THR A 221 -16.61 -10.51 -27.57
CA THR A 221 -16.11 -11.43 -28.59
C THR A 221 -16.72 -11.15 -29.96
N ASN A 222 -18.00 -10.82 -30.02
CA ASN A 222 -18.74 -10.57 -31.25
C ASN A 222 -18.44 -9.16 -31.81
N ARG A 223 -18.13 -9.05 -33.12
CA ARG A 223 -17.86 -7.77 -33.78
C ARG A 223 -19.07 -6.84 -33.77
N THR A 224 -20.27 -7.41 -33.91
CA THR A 224 -21.52 -6.63 -33.91
C THR A 224 -21.77 -5.98 -32.55
N GLU A 225 -21.50 -6.68 -31.44
CA GLU A 225 -21.61 -6.10 -30.09
C GLU A 225 -20.58 -4.97 -29.87
N LYS A 226 -19.34 -5.15 -30.38
CA LYS A 226 -18.32 -4.08 -30.36
C LYS A 226 -18.80 -2.84 -31.12
N PHE A 227 -19.43 -3.04 -32.28
CA PHE A 227 -19.98 -1.97 -33.10
C PHE A 227 -21.04 -1.18 -32.31
N TYR A 228 -22.04 -1.85 -31.73
CA TYR A 228 -23.08 -1.17 -30.95
C TYR A 228 -22.56 -0.44 -29.72
N LEU A 229 -21.58 -1.02 -29.02
CA LEU A 229 -20.92 -0.35 -27.90
C LEU A 229 -20.19 0.92 -28.36
N LEU A 230 -19.41 0.86 -29.45
CA LEU A 230 -18.74 2.05 -29.99
C LEU A 230 -19.75 3.12 -30.40
N CYS A 231 -20.87 2.74 -31.03
CA CYS A 231 -21.95 3.68 -31.35
C CYS A 231 -22.56 4.32 -30.08
N MET A 232 -22.74 3.56 -28.99
CA MET A 232 -23.14 4.12 -27.70
C MET A 232 -22.11 5.11 -27.15
N MET A 233 -20.82 4.75 -27.17
CA MET A 233 -19.73 5.59 -26.66
C MET A 233 -19.63 6.91 -27.43
N THR A 234 -19.79 6.86 -28.75
CA THR A 234 -19.79 8.05 -29.62
C THR A 234 -20.95 8.97 -29.31
N ARG A 235 -22.16 8.44 -29.14
CA ARG A 235 -23.32 9.23 -28.71
C ARG A 235 -23.10 9.87 -27.33
N LYS A 236 -22.51 9.14 -26.38
CA LYS A 236 -22.11 9.70 -25.07
C LYS A 236 -21.06 10.80 -25.21
N LEU A 237 -20.10 10.65 -26.11
CA LEU A 237 -19.07 11.65 -26.39
C LEU A 237 -19.66 12.93 -26.99
N TYR A 238 -20.55 12.82 -27.98
CA TYR A 238 -21.23 13.99 -28.55
C TYR A 238 -22.14 14.68 -27.55
N ALA A 239 -22.85 13.93 -26.71
CA ALA A 239 -23.62 14.51 -25.61
C ALA A 239 -22.74 15.30 -24.64
N LEU A 240 -21.53 14.82 -24.32
CA LEU A 240 -20.56 15.56 -23.50
C LEU A 240 -20.07 16.83 -24.22
N ALA A 241 -19.67 16.72 -25.49
CA ALA A 241 -19.13 17.85 -26.27
C ALA A 241 -20.16 18.97 -26.48
N LYS A 242 -21.44 18.61 -26.64
CA LYS A 242 -22.57 19.55 -26.77
C LYS A 242 -23.05 20.11 -25.42
N GLY A 243 -22.61 19.54 -24.29
CA GLY A 243 -23.04 19.94 -22.95
C GLY A 243 -24.39 19.35 -22.50
N GLU A 244 -24.88 18.30 -23.15
CA GLU A 244 -26.08 17.53 -22.75
C GLU A 244 -25.77 16.50 -21.64
N CYS A 245 -24.50 16.11 -21.49
CA CYS A 245 -24.01 15.16 -20.48
C CYS A 245 -22.92 15.83 -19.63
N MET A 246 -22.93 15.59 -18.32
CA MET A 246 -21.83 16.03 -17.45
C MET A 246 -20.61 15.11 -17.60
N ALA A 247 -19.43 15.60 -17.23
CA ALA A 247 -18.23 14.77 -17.13
C ALA A 247 -18.29 13.88 -15.88
N ASP A 248 -18.03 12.59 -16.05
CA ASP A 248 -17.83 11.61 -15.00
C ASP A 248 -16.55 11.94 -14.21
N ASN A 249 -16.62 11.92 -12.88
CA ASN A 249 -15.46 12.10 -12.03
C ASN A 249 -14.66 10.78 -11.92
N PRO A 250 -13.44 10.67 -12.49
CA PRO A 250 -12.63 9.44 -12.44
C PRO A 250 -12.06 9.16 -11.04
N ASP A 251 -12.12 10.13 -10.13
CA ASP A 251 -11.66 10.02 -8.76
C ASP A 251 -12.79 9.61 -7.79
N SER A 252 -14.05 9.64 -8.24
CA SER A 252 -15.18 9.12 -7.46
C SER A 252 -15.18 7.59 -7.45
N LEU A 253 -15.50 7.01 -6.30
CA LEU A 253 -15.50 5.57 -6.07
C LEU A 253 -16.54 4.84 -6.94
N MET A 254 -17.60 5.54 -7.38
CA MET A 254 -18.62 5.00 -8.30
C MET A 254 -18.04 4.59 -9.66
N ASN A 255 -16.94 5.21 -10.07
CA ASN A 255 -16.27 4.99 -11.35
C ASN A 255 -14.99 4.14 -11.20
N GLN A 256 -14.85 3.46 -10.06
CA GLN A 256 -13.66 2.72 -9.69
C GLN A 256 -13.98 1.28 -9.29
N GLU A 257 -12.96 0.43 -9.33
CA GLU A 257 -12.98 -0.95 -8.85
C GLU A 257 -11.68 -1.27 -8.12
N VAL A 258 -11.61 -2.42 -7.44
CA VAL A 258 -10.43 -2.84 -6.69
C VAL A 258 -9.77 -4.05 -7.33
N LEU A 259 -8.57 -3.86 -7.89
CA LEU A 259 -7.71 -4.94 -8.34
C LEU A 259 -7.16 -5.69 -7.12
N THR A 260 -7.56 -6.96 -6.97
CA THR A 260 -7.09 -7.78 -5.86
C THR A 260 -5.77 -8.52 -6.20
N PRO A 261 -5.04 -9.01 -5.18
CA PRO A 261 -3.82 -9.78 -5.35
C PRO A 261 -3.95 -10.95 -6.33
N GLY A 262 -5.05 -11.71 -6.26
CA GLY A 262 -5.25 -12.90 -7.09
C GLY A 262 -5.35 -12.56 -8.57
N GLN A 263 -6.08 -11.51 -8.93
CA GLN A 263 -6.19 -11.08 -10.33
C GLN A 263 -4.87 -10.50 -10.85
N LEU A 264 -4.15 -9.72 -10.05
CA LEU A 264 -2.82 -9.23 -10.45
C LEU A 264 -1.86 -10.40 -10.71
N PHE A 265 -1.90 -11.42 -9.85
CA PHE A 265 -1.10 -12.63 -9.98
C PHE A 265 -1.43 -13.40 -11.26
N LEU A 266 -2.72 -13.55 -11.58
CA LEU A 266 -3.19 -14.18 -12.82
C LEU A 266 -2.74 -13.41 -14.07
N MET A 267 -2.91 -12.09 -14.08
CA MET A 267 -2.47 -11.22 -15.19
C MET A 267 -0.97 -11.36 -15.43
N PHE A 268 -0.17 -11.36 -14.35
CA PHE A 268 1.27 -11.51 -14.44
C PHE A 268 1.68 -12.91 -14.90
N LEU A 269 1.02 -13.96 -14.40
CA LEU A 269 1.26 -15.35 -14.81
C LEU A 269 1.04 -15.51 -16.31
N LYS A 270 -0.10 -15.03 -16.83
CA LYS A 270 -0.41 -15.07 -18.25
C LYS A 270 0.69 -14.41 -19.09
N GLU A 271 1.11 -13.20 -18.73
CA GLU A 271 2.18 -12.50 -19.46
C GLU A 271 3.50 -13.28 -19.43
N LYS A 272 3.84 -13.93 -18.32
CA LYS A 272 5.07 -14.74 -18.23
C LYS A 272 4.99 -16.01 -19.05
N LEU A 273 3.84 -16.66 -19.12
CA LEU A 273 3.62 -17.80 -20.02
C LEU A 273 3.72 -17.38 -21.49
N GLU A 274 3.13 -16.26 -21.88
CA GLU A 274 3.27 -15.70 -23.23
C GLU A 274 4.74 -15.33 -23.55
N SER A 275 5.43 -14.71 -22.60
CA SER A 275 6.85 -14.39 -22.75
C SER A 275 7.71 -15.64 -22.87
N TRP A 276 7.37 -16.72 -22.17
CA TRP A 276 8.05 -18.00 -22.26
C TRP A 276 7.88 -18.62 -23.66
N LEU A 277 6.65 -18.63 -24.20
CA LEU A 277 6.38 -19.06 -25.58
C LEU A 277 7.17 -18.24 -26.61
N GLN A 278 7.24 -16.92 -26.44
CA GLN A 278 8.03 -16.06 -27.31
C GLN A 278 9.53 -16.35 -27.22
N SER A 279 10.05 -16.66 -26.02
CA SER A 279 11.44 -17.06 -25.84
C SER A 279 11.75 -18.39 -26.54
N VAL A 280 10.83 -19.36 -26.48
CA VAL A 280 10.95 -20.63 -27.22
C VAL A 280 10.95 -20.38 -28.73
N LYS A 281 10.04 -19.53 -29.25
CA LYS A 281 10.01 -19.12 -30.66
C LYS A 281 11.38 -18.58 -31.11
N VAL A 282 11.92 -17.59 -30.40
CA VAL A 282 13.21 -16.98 -30.73
C VAL A 282 14.37 -17.99 -30.65
N ALA A 283 14.33 -18.94 -29.71
CA ALA A 283 15.33 -19.99 -29.61
C ALA A 283 15.29 -20.97 -30.80
N LEU A 284 14.10 -21.26 -31.33
CA LEU A 284 13.92 -22.07 -32.53
C LEU A 284 14.35 -21.32 -33.80
N GLU A 285 13.94 -20.06 -33.96
CA GLU A 285 14.33 -19.21 -35.11
C GLU A 285 15.85 -19.08 -35.23
N LYS A 286 16.55 -18.76 -34.13
CA LYS A 286 18.02 -18.67 -34.11
C LYS A 286 18.75 -19.97 -34.43
N ARG A 287 18.10 -21.12 -34.20
CA ARG A 287 18.67 -22.41 -34.58
C ARG A 287 18.38 -22.69 -36.07
N ALA A 288 17.21 -22.30 -36.57
CA ALA A 288 16.81 -22.50 -37.96
C ALA A 288 17.72 -21.69 -38.90
N GLU A 289 18.17 -20.51 -38.47
CA GLU A 289 19.19 -19.72 -39.18
C GLU A 289 20.54 -20.43 -39.33
N LYS A 290 20.86 -21.40 -38.45
CA LYS A 290 22.18 -22.08 -38.42
C LYS A 290 22.18 -23.43 -39.11
N ALA A 291 21.04 -24.13 -39.17
CA ALA A 291 20.90 -25.45 -39.78
C ALA A 291 19.41 -25.76 -40.05
N ASP A 292 19.14 -26.63 -41.02
CA ASP A 292 17.81 -27.19 -41.26
C ASP A 292 17.37 -28.00 -40.03
N ILE A 293 16.30 -27.55 -39.35
CA ILE A 293 15.79 -28.21 -38.14
C ILE A 293 14.67 -29.15 -38.52
N ASN A 294 14.82 -30.42 -38.16
CA ASN A 294 13.70 -31.34 -38.06
C ASN A 294 13.03 -31.18 -36.69
N ILE A 295 11.80 -30.67 -36.65
CA ILE A 295 11.09 -30.38 -35.39
C ILE A 295 10.61 -31.70 -34.77
N ASN A 296 11.36 -32.20 -33.78
CA ASN A 296 11.00 -33.36 -32.98
C ASN A 296 10.94 -33.02 -31.48
N VAL A 297 10.45 -33.95 -30.66
CA VAL A 297 10.30 -33.76 -29.20
C VAL A 297 11.61 -33.34 -28.52
N ASP A 298 12.74 -33.95 -28.91
CA ASP A 298 14.05 -33.63 -28.35
C ASP A 298 14.51 -32.20 -28.68
N SER A 299 14.26 -31.74 -29.90
CA SER A 299 14.56 -30.38 -30.34
C SER A 299 13.77 -29.35 -29.54
N LEU A 300 12.51 -29.64 -29.23
CA LEU A 300 11.62 -28.82 -28.42
C LEU A 300 12.05 -28.81 -26.96
N LEU A 301 12.35 -29.96 -26.36
CA LEU A 301 12.87 -30.03 -24.98
C LEU A 301 14.16 -29.22 -24.83
N LYS A 302 15.05 -29.28 -25.82
CA LYS A 302 16.27 -28.44 -25.86
C LYS A 302 15.97 -26.94 -26.04
N ALA A 303 14.86 -26.57 -26.67
CA ALA A 303 14.43 -25.17 -26.78
C ALA A 303 13.77 -24.69 -25.48
N PHE A 304 12.96 -25.54 -24.85
CA PHE A 304 12.32 -25.28 -23.56
C PHE A 304 13.34 -25.00 -22.46
N GLY A 305 14.42 -25.80 -22.40
CA GLY A 305 15.51 -25.59 -21.42
C GLY A 305 16.31 -24.29 -21.61
N LEU A 306 16.21 -23.62 -22.76
CA LEU A 306 16.83 -22.31 -22.99
C LEU A 306 15.91 -21.14 -22.62
N ALA A 307 14.62 -21.40 -22.43
CA ALA A 307 13.64 -20.37 -22.07
C ALA A 307 13.75 -20.02 -20.58
N THR A 308 13.51 -18.76 -20.24
CA THR A 308 13.61 -18.27 -18.86
C THR A 308 12.49 -18.85 -18.00
N GLU A 309 12.84 -19.48 -16.88
CA GLU A 309 11.88 -19.98 -15.89
C GLU A 309 11.02 -18.87 -15.29
N VAL A 310 9.81 -19.24 -14.85
CA VAL A 310 8.81 -18.31 -14.33
C VAL A 310 9.09 -17.91 -12.86
N THR A 311 9.86 -18.71 -12.11
CA THR A 311 10.13 -18.51 -10.67
C THR A 311 10.76 -17.16 -10.34
N LYS A 312 11.91 -16.84 -10.94
CA LYS A 312 12.67 -15.62 -10.65
C LYS A 312 11.85 -14.34 -10.87
N PRO A 313 11.06 -14.20 -11.95
CA PRO A 313 10.14 -13.09 -12.11
C PRO A 313 9.14 -12.89 -10.95
N PHE A 314 8.58 -13.98 -10.41
CA PHE A 314 7.62 -13.91 -9.30
C PHE A 314 8.29 -13.60 -7.96
N GLU A 315 9.43 -14.23 -7.67
CA GLU A 315 10.24 -13.90 -6.50
C GLU A 315 10.66 -12.43 -6.52
N TYR A 316 11.09 -11.92 -7.67
CA TYR A 316 11.45 -10.51 -7.83
C TYR A 316 10.27 -9.57 -7.57
N LEU A 317 9.10 -9.86 -8.14
CA LEU A 317 7.88 -9.06 -7.96
C LEU A 317 7.49 -8.99 -6.48
N LEU A 318 7.46 -10.13 -5.78
CA LEU A 318 7.04 -10.19 -4.38
C LEU A 318 8.12 -9.65 -3.42
N ALA A 319 9.40 -9.87 -3.70
CA ALA A 319 10.49 -9.37 -2.87
C ALA A 319 10.59 -7.84 -2.93
N THR A 320 10.54 -7.27 -4.15
CA THR A 320 10.81 -5.84 -4.41
C THR A 320 9.56 -4.98 -4.56
N GLY A 321 8.41 -5.58 -4.85
CA GLY A 321 7.18 -4.86 -5.19
C GLY A 321 7.21 -4.20 -6.58
N ASN A 322 8.21 -4.51 -7.42
CA ASN A 322 8.38 -3.93 -8.75
C ASN A 322 7.94 -4.88 -9.86
N LEU A 323 7.08 -4.40 -10.74
CA LEU A 323 6.55 -5.12 -11.89
C LEU A 323 7.45 -4.94 -13.12
N ARG A 324 8.01 -6.05 -13.58
CA ARG A 324 8.69 -6.14 -14.89
C ARG A 324 7.75 -6.72 -15.94
N SER A 325 6.98 -5.84 -16.56
CA SER A 325 5.99 -6.15 -17.60
C SER A 325 6.28 -5.37 -18.89
N LYS A 326 6.17 -6.02 -20.05
CA LYS A 326 6.24 -5.40 -21.38
C LYS A 326 4.97 -4.63 -21.69
N THR A 327 3.80 -5.14 -21.29
CA THR A 327 2.50 -4.51 -21.54
C THR A 327 2.13 -3.46 -20.50
N GLY A 328 2.73 -3.55 -19.29
CA GLY A 328 2.33 -2.74 -18.13
C GLY A 328 1.05 -3.24 -17.46
N LEU A 329 0.49 -4.37 -17.88
CA LEU A 329 -0.73 -4.98 -17.34
C LEU A 329 -1.95 -4.03 -17.26
N GLY A 330 -2.00 -2.98 -18.08
CA GLY A 330 -3.05 -1.97 -18.05
C GLY A 330 -3.06 -1.08 -16.80
N MET A 331 -2.00 -1.11 -15.99
CA MET A 331 -1.82 -0.28 -14.79
C MET A 331 -1.03 1.00 -15.08
N LEU A 332 -1.25 2.03 -14.25
CA LEU A 332 -0.51 3.30 -14.32
C LEU A 332 0.82 3.28 -13.57
N GLN A 333 1.06 2.27 -12.74
CA GLN A 333 2.25 2.15 -11.90
C GLN A 333 2.88 0.77 -12.03
N ASN A 334 4.20 0.71 -11.84
CA ASN A 334 4.99 -0.52 -11.91
C ASN A 334 5.79 -0.79 -10.62
N SER A 335 5.60 -0.01 -9.56
CA SER A 335 6.34 -0.13 -8.30
C SER A 335 5.39 -0.01 -7.10
N GLY A 336 5.84 -0.47 -5.93
CA GLY A 336 5.08 -0.39 -4.69
C GLY A 336 3.85 -1.31 -4.63
N LEU A 337 3.85 -2.39 -5.43
CA LEU A 337 2.73 -3.35 -5.50
C LEU A 337 2.73 -4.33 -4.34
N CYS A 338 3.90 -4.64 -3.77
CA CYS A 338 4.06 -5.56 -2.65
C CYS A 338 4.74 -4.85 -1.48
N VAL A 339 4.28 -5.14 -0.27
CA VAL A 339 4.86 -4.64 0.98
C VAL A 339 5.10 -5.75 1.97
N VAL A 340 5.89 -5.48 3.00
CA VAL A 340 6.08 -6.40 4.12
C VAL A 340 4.81 -6.38 4.98
N GLY A 341 4.32 -7.56 5.33
CA GLY A 341 3.24 -7.71 6.32
C GLY A 341 3.80 -7.49 7.72
N ASP A 342 3.86 -6.23 8.17
CA ASP A 342 4.53 -5.89 9.43
C ASP A 342 3.75 -6.44 10.63
N LYS A 343 4.27 -7.47 11.32
CA LYS A 343 3.73 -7.98 12.60
C LYS A 343 4.20 -7.16 13.81
N LEU A 344 4.06 -5.83 13.75
CA LEU A 344 4.32 -4.97 14.91
C LEU A 344 3.36 -5.28 16.07
N ASN A 345 2.09 -5.41 15.71
CA ASN A 345 0.98 -5.90 16.51
C ASN A 345 -0.08 -6.45 15.54
N PHE A 346 -1.12 -7.09 16.06
CA PHE A 346 -2.16 -7.68 15.22
C PHE A 346 -3.01 -6.64 14.47
N VAL A 347 -3.29 -5.49 15.09
CA VAL A 347 -4.04 -4.37 14.45
C VAL A 347 -3.36 -3.89 13.16
N ARG A 348 -2.03 -3.74 13.20
CA ARG A 348 -1.21 -3.39 12.04
C ARG A 348 -1.29 -4.47 10.98
N TYR A 349 -1.13 -5.73 11.38
CA TYR A 349 -1.15 -6.87 10.47
C TYR A 349 -2.49 -6.95 9.71
N LEU A 350 -3.60 -6.94 10.44
CA LEU A 350 -4.95 -6.93 9.90
C LEU A 350 -5.19 -5.75 8.93
N SER A 351 -4.67 -4.56 9.25
CA SER A 351 -4.86 -3.37 8.42
C SER A 351 -4.28 -3.51 7.01
N HIS A 352 -3.22 -4.32 6.82
CA HIS A 352 -2.64 -4.55 5.49
C HIS A 352 -3.63 -5.20 4.52
N PHE A 353 -4.48 -6.10 5.01
CA PHE A 353 -5.46 -6.85 4.19
C PHE A 353 -6.75 -6.07 3.92
N ARG A 354 -6.99 -4.97 4.65
CA ARG A 354 -8.12 -4.05 4.41
C ARG A 354 -7.72 -2.77 3.69
N CYS A 355 -6.42 -2.56 3.50
CA CYS A 355 -5.86 -1.36 2.86
C CYS A 355 -6.05 -1.39 1.33
N VAL A 356 -6.60 -0.32 0.80
CA VAL A 356 -6.79 -0.06 -0.62
C VAL A 356 -6.04 1.22 -1.00
N HIS A 357 -5.22 1.15 -2.05
CA HIS A 357 -4.32 2.23 -2.43
C HIS A 357 -4.69 2.81 -3.81
N ARG A 358 -4.76 4.15 -3.93
CA ARG A 358 -5.09 4.82 -5.19
C ARG A 358 -4.04 4.63 -6.29
N GLY A 359 -2.76 4.53 -5.89
CA GLY A 359 -1.60 4.32 -6.77
C GLY A 359 -0.50 5.36 -6.51
N ALA A 360 0.76 4.93 -6.52
CA ALA A 360 1.94 5.78 -6.25
C ALA A 360 2.11 6.92 -7.27
N ALA A 361 1.61 6.72 -8.50
CA ALA A 361 1.58 7.78 -9.52
C ALA A 361 0.78 9.02 -9.07
N PHE A 362 -0.20 8.85 -8.18
CA PHE A 362 -1.01 9.95 -7.67
C PHE A 362 -0.36 10.68 -6.48
N SER A 363 0.62 10.07 -5.80
CA SER A 363 1.36 10.74 -4.71
C SER A 363 2.17 11.93 -5.21
N GLN A 364 2.69 11.85 -6.44
CA GLN A 364 3.47 12.91 -7.07
C GLN A 364 2.59 14.08 -7.59
N MET A 365 1.27 13.89 -7.65
CA MET A 365 0.37 14.95 -8.11
C MET A 365 0.14 15.98 -7.01
N ARG A 366 0.27 17.26 -7.38
CA ARG A 366 0.01 18.38 -6.46
C ARG A 366 -1.48 18.65 -6.21
N THR A 367 -2.36 18.06 -7.02
CA THR A 367 -3.81 18.23 -6.90
C THR A 367 -4.37 17.45 -5.71
N THR A 368 -5.22 18.10 -4.91
CA THR A 368 -5.83 17.48 -3.72
C THR A 368 -7.14 16.75 -4.00
N THR A 369 -7.72 16.86 -5.20
CA THR A 369 -9.00 16.25 -5.56
C THR A 369 -9.03 14.74 -5.31
N VAL A 370 -7.94 14.06 -5.67
CA VAL A 370 -7.75 12.61 -5.48
C VAL A 370 -7.63 12.18 -4.00
N ARG A 371 -7.43 13.14 -3.08
CA ARG A 371 -7.24 12.90 -1.65
C ARG A 371 -8.48 13.25 -0.83
N LYS A 372 -9.48 13.88 -1.43
CA LYS A 372 -10.70 14.29 -0.75
C LYS A 372 -11.56 13.06 -0.47
N LEU A 373 -12.11 13.01 0.74
CA LEU A 373 -13.22 12.12 1.04
C LEU A 373 -14.46 12.58 0.26
N LEU A 374 -15.12 11.66 -0.42
CA LEU A 374 -16.30 11.91 -1.23
C LEU A 374 -17.52 11.14 -0.67
N PRO A 375 -18.75 11.68 -0.71
CA PRO A 375 -19.95 11.02 -0.19
C PRO A 375 -20.20 9.62 -0.74
N GLU A 376 -19.83 9.36 -2.00
CA GLU A 376 -19.96 8.07 -2.68
C GLU A 376 -19.08 6.97 -2.03
N SER A 377 -18.15 7.35 -1.14
CA SER A 377 -17.32 6.42 -0.37
C SER A 377 -18.03 5.83 0.84
N TRP A 378 -19.20 6.38 1.22
CA TRP A 378 -19.96 5.97 2.40
C TRP A 378 -20.23 4.48 2.41
N GLY A 379 -19.87 3.81 3.51
CA GLY A 379 -20.05 2.37 3.68
C GLY A 379 -19.06 1.49 2.90
N PHE A 380 -18.19 2.04 2.04
CA PHE A 380 -17.18 1.29 1.27
C PHE A 380 -15.75 1.55 1.75
N LEU A 381 -15.37 2.82 1.88
CA LEU A 381 -14.09 3.24 2.44
C LEU A 381 -14.34 4.01 3.75
N CYS A 382 -13.50 3.73 4.75
CA CYS A 382 -13.62 4.38 6.04
C CYS A 382 -13.22 5.87 5.94
N PRO A 383 -14.01 6.80 6.52
CA PRO A 383 -13.70 8.22 6.51
C PRO A 383 -12.59 8.61 7.50
N VAL A 384 -12.23 7.71 8.42
CA VAL A 384 -11.28 7.95 9.52
C VAL A 384 -9.94 7.26 9.27
N ASP A 385 -9.94 6.04 8.74
CA ASP A 385 -8.77 5.19 8.66
C ASP A 385 -7.91 5.47 7.42
N THR A 386 -7.22 6.61 7.47
CA THR A 386 -6.18 7.03 6.51
C THR A 386 -4.97 7.55 7.29
N PRO A 387 -3.72 7.26 6.87
CA PRO A 387 -2.54 7.79 7.53
C PRO A 387 -2.42 9.30 7.32
N ASP A 388 -1.74 9.98 8.23
CA ASP A 388 -1.34 11.38 8.05
C ASP A 388 -0.13 11.51 7.10
N GLY A 389 0.25 12.75 6.79
CA GLY A 389 1.40 13.06 5.93
C GLY A 389 1.14 12.84 4.44
N GLU A 390 2.20 12.51 3.68
CA GLU A 390 2.15 12.33 2.23
C GLU A 390 1.11 11.30 1.72
N PRO A 391 0.85 10.15 2.40
CA PRO A 391 -0.15 9.19 1.92
C PRO A 391 -1.61 9.53 2.27
N CYS A 392 -1.87 10.64 2.97
CA CYS A 392 -3.22 11.03 3.41
C CYS A 392 -4.22 11.12 2.25
N GLY A 393 -5.32 10.37 2.36
CA GLY A 393 -6.38 10.27 1.35
C GLY A 393 -6.07 9.36 0.15
N LEU A 394 -4.82 8.91 -0.01
CA LEU A 394 -4.42 7.98 -1.08
C LEU A 394 -4.35 6.52 -0.61
N MET A 395 -4.05 6.32 0.67
CA MET A 395 -4.04 5.02 1.33
C MET A 395 -5.23 4.97 2.28
N ASN A 396 -6.29 4.30 1.87
CA ASN A 396 -7.53 4.21 2.65
C ASN A 396 -7.79 2.76 3.02
N HIS A 397 -8.69 2.53 3.98
CA HIS A 397 -9.07 1.18 4.39
C HIS A 397 -10.55 0.97 4.13
N MET A 398 -10.92 -0.23 3.70
CA MET A 398 -12.32 -0.59 3.53
C MET A 398 -13.04 -0.56 4.88
N THR A 399 -14.34 -0.24 4.86
CA THR A 399 -15.20 -0.41 6.03
C THR A 399 -15.26 -1.87 6.47
N ALA A 400 -15.73 -2.16 7.68
CA ALA A 400 -15.79 -3.53 8.18
C ALA A 400 -16.67 -4.45 7.31
N VAL A 401 -17.80 -3.93 6.82
CA VAL A 401 -18.83 -4.70 6.07
C VAL A 401 -18.61 -4.75 4.56
N CYS A 402 -17.70 -3.93 4.02
CA CYS A 402 -17.41 -3.89 2.58
C CYS A 402 -16.68 -5.16 2.13
N GLU A 403 -17.14 -5.75 1.04
CA GLU A 403 -16.54 -6.92 0.39
C GLU A 403 -16.15 -6.61 -1.06
N ILE A 404 -15.17 -7.35 -1.56
CA ILE A 404 -14.80 -7.31 -2.98
C ILE A 404 -15.29 -8.60 -3.63
N VAL A 405 -16.07 -8.47 -4.70
CA VAL A 405 -16.57 -9.61 -5.47
C VAL A 405 -15.40 -10.30 -6.15
N THR A 406 -15.19 -11.59 -5.89
CA THR A 406 -14.11 -12.40 -6.50
C THR A 406 -14.62 -13.42 -7.51
N GLU A 407 -15.90 -13.78 -7.45
CA GLU A 407 -16.55 -14.78 -8.29
C GLU A 407 -16.86 -14.24 -9.70
N ILE A 408 -16.74 -15.12 -10.70
CA ILE A 408 -17.19 -14.85 -12.08
C ILE A 408 -18.46 -15.67 -12.28
N VAL A 409 -19.57 -14.98 -12.60
CA VAL A 409 -20.88 -15.60 -12.77
C VAL A 409 -21.24 -15.65 -14.26
N PRO A 410 -21.73 -16.77 -14.80
CA PRO A 410 -22.16 -16.84 -16.19
C PRO A 410 -23.39 -15.95 -16.41
N VAL A 411 -23.36 -15.14 -17.47
CA VAL A 411 -24.42 -14.14 -17.78
C VAL A 411 -25.33 -14.54 -18.94
N ARG A 412 -25.18 -15.74 -19.51
CA ARG A 412 -25.89 -16.18 -20.73
C ARG A 412 -27.41 -16.09 -20.62
N ASP A 413 -27.96 -16.36 -19.44
CA ASP A 413 -29.41 -16.41 -19.22
C ASP A 413 -30.01 -15.04 -18.85
N ILE A 414 -29.17 -14.01 -18.63
CA ILE A 414 -29.61 -12.66 -18.27
C ILE A 414 -30.25 -11.92 -19.46
N PRO A 415 -29.69 -11.89 -20.68
CA PRO A 415 -30.35 -11.25 -21.81
C PRO A 415 -31.75 -11.82 -22.13
N PRO A 416 -31.97 -13.15 -22.21
CA PRO A 416 -33.32 -13.69 -22.37
C PRO A 416 -34.28 -13.31 -21.24
N LEU A 417 -33.78 -13.28 -19.99
CA LEU A 417 -34.55 -12.82 -18.84
C LEU A 417 -34.97 -11.35 -19.01
N LEU A 418 -34.04 -10.47 -19.40
CA LEU A 418 -34.35 -9.06 -19.67
C LEU A 418 -35.41 -8.91 -20.75
N CYS A 419 -35.33 -9.68 -21.84
CA CYS A 419 -36.36 -9.69 -22.87
C CYS A 419 -37.73 -10.12 -22.34
N SER A 420 -37.77 -11.13 -21.46
CA SER A 420 -39.02 -11.57 -20.83
C SER A 420 -39.66 -10.53 -19.91
N LEU A 421 -38.87 -9.56 -19.41
CA LEU A 421 -39.32 -8.45 -18.58
C LEU A 421 -39.73 -7.21 -19.39
N GLY A 422 -39.62 -7.24 -20.72
CA GLY A 422 -40.00 -6.14 -21.61
C GLY A 422 -38.85 -5.31 -22.18
N VAL A 423 -37.60 -5.76 -22.02
CA VAL A 423 -36.47 -5.16 -22.76
C VAL A 423 -36.56 -5.58 -24.23
N THR A 424 -36.61 -4.59 -25.12
CA THR A 424 -36.58 -4.83 -26.57
C THR A 424 -35.14 -5.15 -26.99
N PRO A 425 -34.86 -6.31 -27.61
CA PRO A 425 -33.53 -6.66 -28.10
C PRO A 425 -32.95 -5.60 -29.05
N ILE A 426 -31.63 -5.51 -29.14
CA ILE A 426 -30.96 -4.49 -29.96
C ILE A 426 -31.30 -4.53 -31.45
N ASP A 427 -31.62 -5.71 -31.97
CA ASP A 427 -32.01 -5.94 -33.37
C ASP A 427 -33.49 -5.62 -33.65
N ALA A 428 -34.27 -5.31 -32.61
CA ALA A 428 -35.69 -4.99 -32.70
C ALA A 428 -35.95 -3.50 -32.45
N THR A 429 -37.02 -2.98 -33.04
CA THR A 429 -37.45 -1.59 -32.88
C THR A 429 -38.38 -1.47 -31.67
N PRO A 430 -38.11 -0.58 -30.70
CA PRO A 430 -39.02 -0.32 -29.59
C PRO A 430 -40.33 0.33 -30.05
N SER A 431 -41.40 0.19 -29.27
CA SER A 431 -42.69 0.81 -29.56
C SER A 431 -42.68 2.34 -29.45
N LYS A 432 -41.84 2.89 -28.57
CA LYS A 432 -41.62 4.33 -28.42
C LYS A 432 -40.41 4.83 -29.19
N PRO A 433 -40.32 6.15 -29.49
CA PRO A 433 -39.12 6.75 -30.07
C PRO A 433 -37.87 6.45 -29.21
N TYR A 434 -36.72 6.24 -29.86
CA TYR A 434 -35.45 5.95 -29.17
C TYR A 434 -35.03 7.04 -28.15
N ALA A 435 -35.47 8.29 -28.37
CA ALA A 435 -35.23 9.39 -27.43
C ALA A 435 -35.94 9.20 -26.07
N GLU A 436 -37.02 8.41 -26.02
CA GLU A 436 -37.81 8.08 -24.84
C GLU A 436 -37.50 6.67 -24.30
N CYS A 437 -36.37 6.08 -24.73
CA CYS A 437 -35.94 4.75 -24.32
C CYS A 437 -34.56 4.79 -23.66
N TYR A 438 -34.40 4.08 -22.54
CA TYR A 438 -33.10 3.81 -21.95
C TYR A 438 -32.40 2.69 -22.70
N ARG A 439 -31.07 2.81 -22.84
CA ARG A 439 -30.24 1.67 -23.25
C ARG A 439 -30.00 0.76 -22.07
N VAL A 440 -30.09 -0.54 -22.32
CA VAL A 440 -29.79 -1.59 -21.35
C VAL A 440 -28.41 -2.15 -21.64
N VAL A 441 -27.50 -2.05 -20.68
CA VAL A 441 -26.10 -2.48 -20.80
C VAL A 441 -25.76 -3.51 -19.74
N LEU A 442 -25.29 -4.68 -20.15
CA LEU A 442 -24.86 -5.77 -19.28
C LEU A 442 -23.34 -5.95 -19.40
N ASP A 443 -22.61 -5.65 -18.32
CA ASP A 443 -21.13 -5.76 -18.24
C ASP A 443 -20.38 -5.15 -19.44
N GLY A 444 -20.93 -4.07 -20.01
CA GLY A 444 -20.39 -3.36 -21.16
C GLY A 444 -20.80 -3.90 -22.54
N SER A 445 -21.74 -4.86 -22.61
CA SER A 445 -22.45 -5.23 -23.85
C SER A 445 -23.81 -4.53 -23.91
N VAL A 446 -24.16 -3.94 -25.05
CA VAL A 446 -25.46 -3.27 -25.23
C VAL A 446 -26.49 -4.33 -25.64
N VAL A 447 -27.41 -4.65 -24.74
CA VAL A 447 -28.35 -5.76 -24.92
C VAL A 447 -29.61 -5.32 -25.65
N GLY A 448 -30.04 -4.08 -25.44
CA GLY A 448 -31.28 -3.57 -26.03
C GLY A 448 -31.75 -2.26 -25.44
N TRP A 449 -33.05 -2.02 -25.57
CA TRP A 449 -33.73 -0.79 -25.19
C TRP A 449 -34.92 -1.09 -24.28
N VAL A 450 -35.19 -0.19 -23.36
CA VAL A 450 -36.35 -0.25 -22.48
C VAL A 450 -37.02 1.11 -22.45
N GLU A 451 -38.35 1.13 -22.53
CA GLU A 451 -39.12 2.37 -22.49
C GLU A 451 -38.93 3.09 -21.15
N GLN A 452 -38.96 4.42 -21.18
CA GLN A 452 -38.71 5.25 -19.99
C GLN A 452 -39.63 4.90 -18.81
N ASP A 453 -40.89 4.59 -19.08
CA ASP A 453 -41.90 4.31 -18.05
C ASP A 453 -41.73 2.92 -17.41
N LEU A 454 -41.21 1.95 -18.16
CA LEU A 454 -41.06 0.56 -17.71
C LEU A 454 -39.73 0.32 -16.97
N ALA A 455 -38.70 1.12 -17.25
CA ALA A 455 -37.35 0.93 -16.71
C ALA A 455 -37.28 0.89 -15.17
N PRO A 456 -37.99 1.75 -14.40
CA PRO A 456 -38.00 1.67 -12.93
C PRO A 456 -38.57 0.36 -12.40
N GLU A 457 -39.64 -0.16 -13.01
CA GLU A 457 -40.27 -1.43 -12.61
C GLU A 457 -39.35 -2.63 -12.87
N ILE A 458 -38.64 -2.61 -14.00
CA ILE A 458 -37.64 -3.64 -14.32
C ILE A 458 -36.48 -3.59 -13.33
N ALA A 459 -35.96 -2.40 -13.02
CA ALA A 459 -34.86 -2.26 -12.05
C ALA A 459 -35.25 -2.81 -10.67
N GLU A 460 -36.46 -2.51 -10.19
CA GLU A 460 -36.97 -3.03 -8.92
C GLU A 460 -37.23 -4.54 -8.98
N THR A 461 -37.72 -5.06 -10.10
CA THR A 461 -37.91 -6.50 -10.31
C THR A 461 -36.58 -7.26 -10.27
N LEU A 462 -35.53 -6.72 -10.89
CA LEU A 462 -34.19 -7.30 -10.82
C LEU A 462 -33.62 -7.27 -9.40
N ARG A 463 -33.86 -6.19 -8.63
CA ARG A 463 -33.52 -6.13 -7.19
C ARG A 463 -34.29 -7.18 -6.39
N ARG A 464 -35.58 -7.38 -6.67
CA ARG A 464 -36.36 -8.47 -6.06
C ARG A 464 -35.71 -9.83 -6.33
N PHE A 465 -35.33 -10.12 -7.58
CA PHE A 465 -34.65 -11.37 -7.92
C PHE A 465 -33.30 -11.52 -7.20
N LYS A 466 -32.55 -10.42 -7.02
CA LYS A 466 -31.33 -10.39 -6.20
C LYS A 466 -31.58 -10.79 -4.75
N ILE A 467 -32.68 -10.35 -4.14
CA ILE A 467 -32.99 -10.63 -2.72
C ILE A 467 -33.60 -12.02 -2.53
N THR A 468 -34.52 -12.41 -3.43
CA THR A 468 -35.28 -13.67 -3.36
C THR A 468 -34.50 -14.86 -3.92
N GLN A 469 -33.43 -14.61 -4.67
CA GLN A 469 -32.66 -15.62 -5.42
C GLN A 469 -33.53 -16.38 -6.44
N GLU A 470 -34.56 -15.71 -6.98
CA GLU A 470 -35.37 -16.22 -8.09
C GLU A 470 -34.63 -16.11 -9.44
N LYS A 471 -35.01 -16.97 -10.39
CA LYS A 471 -34.58 -16.91 -11.81
C LYS A 471 -33.06 -16.85 -12.06
N ILE A 472 -32.25 -17.35 -11.10
CA ILE A 472 -30.78 -17.46 -11.23
C ILE A 472 -30.14 -16.07 -11.45
N PHE A 473 -30.68 -15.01 -10.84
CA PHE A 473 -30.07 -13.68 -10.89
C PHE A 473 -28.99 -13.54 -9.79
N PRO A 474 -27.77 -13.03 -10.09
CA PRO A 474 -26.69 -13.05 -9.10
C PRO A 474 -26.96 -12.14 -7.90
N ALA A 475 -26.81 -12.67 -6.67
CA ALA A 475 -27.06 -11.96 -5.40
C ALA A 475 -26.23 -10.67 -5.21
N ARG A 476 -25.04 -10.61 -5.82
CA ARG A 476 -24.11 -9.47 -5.77
C ARG A 476 -24.07 -8.69 -7.08
N ALA A 477 -25.06 -8.87 -7.97
CA ALA A 477 -25.19 -8.04 -9.16
C ALA A 477 -25.61 -6.61 -8.78
N GLU A 478 -25.03 -5.64 -9.48
CA GLU A 478 -25.36 -4.22 -9.29
C GLU A 478 -26.33 -3.78 -10.38
N VAL A 479 -27.45 -3.18 -9.98
CA VAL A 479 -28.52 -2.75 -10.89
C VAL A 479 -28.68 -1.24 -10.78
N VAL A 480 -28.23 -0.52 -11.80
CA VAL A 480 -28.14 0.94 -11.82
C VAL A 480 -29.07 1.51 -12.87
N LEU A 481 -30.10 2.24 -12.45
CA LEU A 481 -30.90 3.07 -13.35
C LEU A 481 -30.47 4.53 -13.19
N ILE A 482 -29.81 5.09 -14.21
CA ILE A 482 -29.49 6.51 -14.28
C ILE A 482 -30.65 7.22 -15.01
N PRO A 483 -31.43 8.07 -14.32
CA PRO A 483 -32.65 8.63 -14.87
C PRO A 483 -32.37 9.70 -15.93
N MET A 484 -33.28 9.83 -16.91
CA MET A 484 -33.34 10.96 -17.83
C MET A 484 -33.90 12.17 -17.09
N THR A 485 -33.05 13.17 -16.81
CA THR A 485 -33.43 14.36 -16.04
C THR A 485 -33.73 15.60 -16.91
N GLY A 486 -33.47 15.53 -18.22
CA GLY A 486 -33.54 16.68 -19.13
C GLY A 486 -32.49 17.77 -18.87
N LYS A 487 -31.59 17.57 -17.89
CA LYS A 487 -30.50 18.48 -17.53
C LYS A 487 -29.14 17.78 -17.74
N PRO A 488 -28.05 18.55 -17.88
CA PRO A 488 -26.70 17.99 -17.99
C PRO A 488 -26.33 17.22 -16.72
N SER A 489 -26.55 15.91 -16.74
CA SER A 489 -26.34 14.96 -15.65
C SER A 489 -25.55 13.75 -16.17
N LEU A 490 -25.39 12.71 -15.35
CA LEU A 490 -24.75 11.47 -15.78
C LEU A 490 -25.51 10.87 -16.96
N TYR A 491 -24.80 10.23 -17.89
CA TYR A 491 -25.41 9.70 -19.10
C TYR A 491 -26.47 8.63 -18.76
N PRO A 492 -27.74 8.80 -19.17
CA PRO A 492 -28.83 7.94 -18.74
C PRO A 492 -28.75 6.53 -19.32
N GLY A 493 -29.25 5.54 -18.58
CA GLY A 493 -29.26 4.14 -18.98
C GLY A 493 -29.56 3.18 -17.82
N LEU A 494 -29.90 1.95 -18.16
CA LEU A 494 -29.98 0.83 -17.22
C LEU A 494 -28.72 -0.01 -17.35
N PHE A 495 -27.85 0.04 -16.34
CA PHE A 495 -26.57 -0.66 -16.31
C PHE A 495 -26.61 -1.80 -15.31
N ILE A 496 -26.23 -2.99 -15.75
CA ILE A 496 -26.16 -4.21 -14.92
C ILE A 496 -24.71 -4.68 -14.90
N PHE A 497 -24.15 -4.83 -13.70
CA PHE A 497 -22.78 -5.32 -13.51
C PHE A 497 -22.77 -6.61 -12.70
N THR A 498 -22.16 -7.65 -13.26
CA THR A 498 -21.96 -8.95 -12.59
C THR A 498 -20.49 -9.29 -12.41
N THR A 499 -19.59 -8.55 -13.07
CA THR A 499 -18.14 -8.78 -13.05
C THR A 499 -17.47 -8.76 -11.65
N PRO A 500 -16.31 -9.42 -11.48
CA PRO A 500 -15.53 -9.37 -10.23
C PRO A 500 -14.79 -8.03 -10.06
N CYS A 501 -14.13 -7.86 -8.90
CA CYS A 501 -13.39 -6.67 -8.45
C CYS A 501 -14.26 -5.46 -8.03
N ARG A 502 -15.59 -5.60 -8.05
CA ARG A 502 -16.52 -4.57 -7.55
C ARG A 502 -16.52 -4.56 -6.02
N MET A 503 -16.65 -3.37 -5.44
CA MET A 503 -16.95 -3.21 -4.02
C MET A 503 -18.45 -3.34 -3.82
N VAL A 504 -18.86 -4.18 -2.89
CA VAL A 504 -20.25 -4.36 -2.48
C VAL A 504 -20.36 -4.31 -0.96
N ARG A 505 -21.49 -3.84 -0.45
CA ARG A 505 -21.78 -3.82 0.99
C ARG A 505 -23.24 -4.22 1.24
N PRO A 506 -23.56 -4.83 2.39
CA PRO A 506 -24.92 -5.18 2.71
C PRO A 506 -25.67 -4.00 3.34
N VAL A 507 -26.94 -3.81 2.95
CA VAL A 507 -27.92 -2.90 3.56
C VAL A 507 -29.24 -3.63 3.77
N LYS A 508 -30.08 -3.18 4.70
CA LYS A 508 -31.42 -3.75 4.90
C LYS A 508 -32.40 -3.12 3.92
N ASN A 509 -33.00 -3.92 3.05
CA ASN A 509 -34.12 -3.48 2.22
C ASN A 509 -35.40 -3.45 3.08
N LEU A 510 -36.05 -2.28 3.14
CA LEU A 510 -37.18 -2.06 4.04
C LEU A 510 -38.47 -2.73 3.57
N PHE A 511 -38.64 -2.90 2.25
CA PHE A 511 -39.83 -3.51 1.68
C PHE A 511 -39.88 -5.03 1.94
N TYR A 512 -38.74 -5.72 1.74
CA TYR A 512 -38.65 -7.17 1.94
C TYR A 512 -38.17 -7.59 3.34
N GLY A 513 -37.65 -6.64 4.14
CA GLY A 513 -37.09 -6.91 5.46
C GLY A 513 -35.84 -7.81 5.42
N ARG A 514 -35.11 -7.85 4.29
CA ARG A 514 -33.93 -8.69 4.07
C ARG A 514 -32.71 -7.87 3.69
N ASN A 515 -31.52 -8.45 3.86
CA ASN A 515 -30.28 -7.82 3.46
C ASN A 515 -30.11 -7.87 1.94
N GLU A 516 -29.72 -6.74 1.36
CA GLU A 516 -29.44 -6.55 -0.04
C GLU A 516 -27.98 -6.06 -0.21
N TRP A 517 -27.23 -6.67 -1.12
CA TRP A 517 -25.87 -6.25 -1.44
C TRP A 517 -25.89 -5.11 -2.46
N ILE A 518 -25.37 -3.95 -2.08
CA ILE A 518 -25.29 -2.79 -2.97
C ILE A 518 -23.85 -2.44 -3.37
N GLY A 519 -23.65 -2.04 -4.61
CA GLY A 519 -22.40 -1.54 -5.19
C GLY A 519 -22.27 -0.01 -5.17
N THR A 520 -21.12 0.48 -5.62
CA THR A 520 -20.74 1.89 -5.47
C THR A 520 -21.50 2.85 -6.39
N LEU A 521 -21.90 2.43 -7.60
CA LEU A 521 -22.64 3.31 -8.51
C LEU A 521 -24.14 3.29 -8.20
N GLU A 522 -24.71 2.14 -7.84
CA GLU A 522 -26.14 2.08 -7.49
C GLU A 522 -26.47 2.94 -6.25
N GLN A 523 -25.57 3.00 -5.26
CA GLN A 523 -25.76 3.79 -4.04
C GLN A 523 -26.06 5.27 -4.32
N VAL A 524 -25.52 5.87 -5.38
CA VAL A 524 -25.72 7.29 -5.72
C VAL A 524 -27.18 7.63 -6.00
N PHE A 525 -27.96 6.64 -6.43
CA PHE A 525 -29.38 6.79 -6.79
C PHE A 525 -30.32 6.12 -5.78
N MET A 526 -29.82 5.77 -4.58
CA MET A 526 -30.59 5.08 -3.54
C MET A 526 -30.71 5.94 -2.28
N ASN A 527 -31.88 5.87 -1.65
CA ASN A 527 -32.13 6.52 -0.35
C ASN A 527 -31.95 5.49 0.77
N VAL A 528 -30.78 5.52 1.42
CA VAL A 528 -30.42 4.64 2.54
C VAL A 528 -30.43 5.46 3.84
N ALA A 529 -31.32 5.13 4.77
CA ALA A 529 -31.33 5.76 6.11
C ALA A 529 -30.22 5.18 7.00
N SER A 530 -29.60 6.02 7.84
CA SER A 530 -28.55 5.55 8.76
C SER A 530 -29.16 4.90 10.00
N MET A 531 -30.26 5.47 10.50
CA MET A 531 -31.00 4.98 11.66
C MET A 531 -32.47 4.74 11.31
N GLU A 532 -33.13 3.88 12.09
CA GLU A 532 -34.56 3.57 11.91
C GLU A 532 -35.45 4.81 12.10
N SER A 533 -35.07 5.72 13.01
CA SER A 533 -35.78 6.98 13.25
C SER A 533 -35.74 7.96 12.08
N GLU A 534 -34.84 7.76 11.11
CA GLU A 534 -34.68 8.63 9.93
C GLU A 534 -35.43 8.09 8.70
N VAL A 535 -36.12 6.96 8.82
CA VAL A 535 -36.86 6.35 7.71
C VAL A 535 -38.07 7.23 7.36
N VAL A 536 -38.11 7.73 6.13
CA VAL A 536 -39.23 8.50 5.59
C VAL A 536 -40.08 7.58 4.69
N PRO A 537 -41.35 7.29 5.05
CA PRO A 537 -42.22 6.44 4.25
C PRO A 537 -42.38 6.96 2.82
N GLY A 538 -42.29 6.06 1.83
CA GLY A 538 -42.41 6.39 0.40
C GLY A 538 -41.14 6.97 -0.25
N THR A 539 -40.14 7.39 0.52
CA THR A 539 -38.88 7.95 0.01
C THR A 539 -37.68 7.06 0.30
N THR A 540 -37.55 6.60 1.54
CA THR A 540 -36.45 5.74 1.99
C THR A 540 -36.74 4.30 1.57
N THR A 541 -35.81 3.69 0.84
CA THR A 541 -35.95 2.30 0.35
C THR A 541 -35.13 1.31 1.18
N HIS A 542 -34.03 1.78 1.77
CA HIS A 542 -33.06 0.95 2.50
C HIS A 542 -32.64 1.59 3.82
N GLN A 543 -32.03 0.78 4.68
CA GLN A 543 -31.45 1.21 5.94
C GLN A 543 -30.09 0.56 6.14
N GLU A 544 -29.15 1.26 6.77
CA GLU A 544 -27.89 0.68 7.23
C GLU A 544 -28.12 -0.46 8.23
N LEU A 545 -27.27 -1.49 8.22
CA LEU A 545 -27.38 -2.59 9.19
C LEU A 545 -27.10 -2.10 10.62
N PHE A 546 -26.02 -1.31 10.74
CA PHE A 546 -25.62 -0.64 11.97
C PHE A 546 -25.03 0.73 11.61
N PRO A 547 -25.23 1.78 12.43
CA PRO A 547 -24.69 3.12 12.14
C PRO A 547 -23.16 3.15 11.99
N HIS A 548 -22.44 2.31 12.75
CA HIS A 548 -20.99 2.22 12.71
C HIS A 548 -20.43 1.41 11.52
N SER A 549 -21.29 0.92 10.62
CA SER A 549 -20.88 0.19 9.39
C SER A 549 -20.04 1.04 8.44
N ILE A 550 -20.02 2.36 8.61
CA ILE A 550 -19.18 3.31 7.87
C ILE A 550 -17.70 3.27 8.28
N LEU A 551 -17.36 2.63 9.40
CA LEU A 551 -16.01 2.62 9.95
C LEU A 551 -15.22 1.37 9.51
N SER A 552 -13.90 1.48 9.45
CA SER A 552 -13.01 0.33 9.24
C SER A 552 -12.99 -0.55 10.48
N VAL A 553 -12.36 -1.72 10.39
CA VAL A 553 -12.14 -2.58 11.55
C VAL A 553 -11.40 -1.82 12.65
N VAL A 554 -10.31 -1.11 12.32
CA VAL A 554 -9.49 -0.37 13.30
C VAL A 554 -10.24 0.82 13.89
N ALA A 555 -10.98 1.57 13.06
CA ALA A 555 -11.75 2.72 13.53
C ALA A 555 -12.90 2.30 14.46
N ASN A 556 -13.49 1.12 14.24
CA ASN A 556 -14.50 0.54 15.14
C ASN A 556 -13.96 0.12 16.51
N LEU A 557 -12.64 0.05 16.72
CA LEU A 557 -12.04 -0.27 18.02
C LEU A 557 -11.90 0.97 18.93
N ILE A 558 -12.22 2.16 18.42
CA ILE A 558 -12.14 3.42 19.15
C ILE A 558 -13.42 3.58 19.98
N PRO A 559 -13.34 3.58 21.33
CA PRO A 559 -14.53 3.79 22.15
C PRO A 559 -15.05 5.21 21.96
N PHE A 560 -16.38 5.38 21.84
CA PHE A 560 -17.03 6.69 21.78
C PHE A 560 -16.43 7.65 20.74
N SER A 561 -16.08 7.11 19.56
CA SER A 561 -15.37 7.88 18.52
C SER A 561 -16.15 9.10 18.01
N ASP A 562 -17.48 9.06 18.09
CA ASP A 562 -18.43 10.13 17.81
C ASP A 562 -18.33 11.34 18.76
N HIS A 563 -17.69 11.18 19.91
CA HIS A 563 -17.41 12.26 20.87
C HIS A 563 -16.00 12.87 20.73
N ASN A 564 -15.21 12.43 19.75
CA ASN A 564 -13.88 12.97 19.49
C ASN A 564 -13.87 13.83 18.22
N GLN A 565 -12.99 14.83 18.17
CA GLN A 565 -12.70 15.51 16.91
C GLN A 565 -12.12 14.53 15.87
N SER A 566 -12.59 14.58 14.62
CA SER A 566 -12.21 13.64 13.55
C SER A 566 -10.70 13.38 13.39
N PRO A 567 -9.80 14.39 13.43
CA PRO A 567 -8.35 14.15 13.33
C PRO A 567 -7.80 13.24 14.44
N ARG A 568 -8.42 13.23 15.62
CA ARG A 568 -8.01 12.40 16.75
C ARG A 568 -8.33 10.93 16.52
N ASN A 569 -9.49 10.64 15.93
CA ASN A 569 -9.83 9.29 15.51
C ASN A 569 -8.87 8.79 14.41
N MET A 570 -8.52 9.66 13.45
CA MET A 570 -7.54 9.34 12.40
C MET A 570 -6.16 9.05 13.00
N TYR A 571 -5.70 9.87 13.96
CA TYR A 571 -4.46 9.63 14.69
C TYR A 571 -4.51 8.35 15.50
N GLN A 572 -5.64 8.01 16.11
CA GLN A 572 -5.78 6.76 16.84
C GLN A 572 -5.64 5.55 15.91
N CYS A 573 -6.25 5.56 14.72
CA CYS A 573 -6.06 4.49 13.74
C CYS A 573 -4.58 4.27 13.42
N GLN A 574 -3.79 5.35 13.36
CA GLN A 574 -2.35 5.26 13.13
C GLN A 574 -1.59 4.81 14.39
N MET A 575 -1.90 5.36 15.56
CA MET A 575 -1.21 5.04 16.81
C MET A 575 -1.48 3.58 17.21
N GLY A 576 -2.71 3.10 17.07
CA GLY A 576 -3.12 1.71 17.29
C GLY A 576 -2.31 0.71 16.44
N LYS A 577 -1.95 1.09 15.20
CA LYS A 577 -1.08 0.29 14.30
C LYS A 577 0.42 0.37 14.66
N GLN A 578 0.81 1.19 15.63
CA GLN A 578 2.20 1.44 16.04
C GLN A 578 2.48 1.06 17.49
N THR A 579 1.48 0.52 18.20
CA THR A 579 1.62 0.09 19.58
C THR A 579 2.46 -1.19 19.68
N MET A 580 3.12 -1.35 20.81
CA MET A 580 3.59 -2.65 21.26
C MET A 580 2.38 -3.38 21.86
N GLY A 581 2.12 -4.59 21.38
CA GLY A 581 1.04 -5.43 21.88
C GLY A 581 1.51 -6.88 22.00
N PHE A 582 0.57 -7.81 21.93
CA PHE A 582 0.87 -9.22 21.78
C PHE A 582 0.76 -9.59 20.29
N PRO A 583 1.88 -9.72 19.53
CA PRO A 583 1.81 -9.80 18.07
C PRO A 583 1.45 -11.18 17.53
N VAL A 584 1.95 -12.25 18.17
CA VAL A 584 1.84 -13.66 17.76
C VAL A 584 2.06 -14.56 18.98
N TYR A 585 1.41 -15.71 19.04
CA TYR A 585 1.60 -16.72 20.07
C TYR A 585 2.79 -17.64 19.76
N ASN A 586 2.99 -18.00 18.49
CA ASN A 586 4.02 -18.94 18.06
C ASN A 586 5.38 -18.29 17.74
N TYR A 587 5.73 -17.16 18.38
CA TYR A 587 6.98 -16.43 18.08
C TYR A 587 8.25 -17.30 18.23
N LYS A 588 8.20 -18.35 19.08
CA LYS A 588 9.29 -19.30 19.28
C LYS A 588 9.60 -20.16 18.06
N ASP A 589 8.65 -20.31 17.14
CA ASP A 589 8.77 -21.04 15.88
C ASP A 589 8.98 -20.09 14.68
N ARG A 590 8.93 -18.78 14.91
CA ARG A 590 9.11 -17.74 13.88
C ARG A 590 10.50 -17.10 13.91
N SER A 591 10.92 -16.56 12.75
CA SER A 591 12.21 -15.89 12.58
C SER A 591 12.04 -14.48 12.02
N ASP A 592 11.10 -13.71 12.59
CA ASP A 592 10.86 -12.34 12.18
C ASP A 592 12.03 -11.42 12.57
N ASN A 593 12.37 -10.46 11.71
CA ASN A 593 13.50 -9.55 11.95
C ASN A 593 13.37 -8.76 13.27
N LYS A 594 12.17 -8.26 13.59
CA LYS A 594 11.89 -7.48 14.79
C LYS A 594 10.42 -7.62 15.19
N LEU A 595 10.16 -8.07 16.41
CA LEU A 595 8.84 -8.10 17.04
C LEU A 595 8.84 -7.24 18.32
N TYR A 596 7.69 -6.66 18.64
CA TYR A 596 7.47 -5.88 19.86
C TYR A 596 6.42 -6.60 20.70
N HIS A 597 6.83 -7.07 21.88
CA HIS A 597 6.01 -7.92 22.73
C HIS A 597 5.73 -7.24 24.07
N LEU A 598 4.47 -6.95 24.36
CA LEU A 598 3.98 -6.49 25.66
C LEU A 598 3.73 -7.71 26.55
N HIS A 599 4.28 -7.73 27.78
CA HIS A 599 4.22 -8.92 28.64
C HIS A 599 2.91 -9.10 29.40
N THR A 600 2.33 -8.01 29.87
CA THR A 600 1.10 -8.03 30.68
C THR A 600 0.01 -7.19 30.03
N PRO A 601 -0.40 -7.49 28.78
CA PRO A 601 -1.51 -6.80 28.17
C PRO A 601 -2.83 -7.18 28.87
N GLN A 602 -3.83 -6.31 28.80
CA GLN A 602 -5.15 -6.54 29.39
C GLN A 602 -6.25 -6.34 28.37
N SER A 603 -7.42 -6.93 28.62
CA SER A 603 -8.63 -6.56 27.88
C SER A 603 -9.13 -5.18 28.32
N PRO A 604 -9.55 -4.30 27.42
CA PRO A 604 -10.15 -3.02 27.79
C PRO A 604 -11.49 -3.21 28.50
N LEU A 605 -11.67 -2.55 29.66
CA LEU A 605 -12.95 -2.58 30.39
C LEU A 605 -14.12 -1.96 29.60
N VAL A 606 -13.80 -0.95 28.80
CA VAL A 606 -14.73 -0.21 27.94
C VAL A 606 -14.40 -0.56 26.50
N ARG A 607 -15.24 -1.35 25.84
CA ARG A 607 -14.89 -1.90 24.52
C ARG A 607 -16.10 -1.94 23.58
N PRO A 608 -15.94 -1.54 22.31
CA PRO A 608 -17.01 -1.67 21.31
C PRO A 608 -17.36 -3.14 21.06
N SER A 609 -18.61 -3.43 20.70
CA SER A 609 -19.07 -4.76 20.27
C SER A 609 -18.19 -5.42 19.20
N MET A 610 -17.64 -4.62 18.28
CA MET A 610 -16.74 -5.09 17.22
C MET A 610 -15.39 -5.61 17.73
N TYR A 611 -14.97 -5.21 18.94
CA TYR A 611 -13.77 -5.74 19.56
C TYR A 611 -13.92 -7.25 19.85
N ASP A 612 -15.09 -7.65 20.33
CA ASP A 612 -15.42 -9.06 20.62
C ASP A 612 -15.71 -9.83 19.34
N HIS A 613 -16.37 -9.21 18.36
CA HIS A 613 -16.63 -9.84 17.05
C HIS A 613 -15.35 -10.28 16.31
N TYR A 614 -14.27 -9.50 16.43
CA TYR A 614 -12.97 -9.82 15.84
C TYR A 614 -12.01 -10.55 16.79
N SER A 615 -12.49 -11.04 17.94
CA SER A 615 -11.67 -11.77 18.93
C SER A 615 -10.38 -11.03 19.31
N MET A 616 -10.45 -9.69 19.46
CA MET A 616 -9.25 -8.88 19.71
C MET A 616 -8.59 -9.15 21.07
N ASP A 617 -9.29 -9.85 21.98
CA ASP A 617 -8.74 -10.36 23.24
C ASP A 617 -7.62 -11.39 23.06
N SER A 618 -7.54 -12.05 21.90
CA SER A 618 -6.40 -12.91 21.56
C SER A 618 -5.12 -12.10 21.30
N TYR A 619 -5.25 -10.84 20.86
CA TYR A 619 -4.11 -9.99 20.52
C TYR A 619 -4.19 -8.60 21.18
N PRO A 620 -4.20 -8.53 22.51
CA PRO A 620 -4.38 -7.27 23.23
C PRO A 620 -3.15 -6.37 23.07
N VAL A 621 -3.40 -5.05 23.07
CA VAL A 621 -2.42 -4.03 22.63
C VAL A 621 -2.11 -2.96 23.68
N GLY A 622 -2.55 -3.15 24.92
CA GLY A 622 -2.48 -2.13 25.96
C GLY A 622 -2.85 -2.65 27.34
N THR A 623 -3.02 -1.72 28.28
CA THR A 623 -3.33 -1.99 29.69
C THR A 623 -4.31 -0.94 30.21
N ASN A 624 -5.23 -1.33 31.09
CA ASN A 624 -6.07 -0.37 31.81
C ASN A 624 -5.23 0.33 32.87
N ALA A 625 -5.25 1.67 32.89
CA ALA A 625 -4.50 2.49 33.83
C ALA A 625 -5.46 3.39 34.61
N ILE A 626 -5.18 3.61 35.90
CA ILE A 626 -5.86 4.63 36.69
C ILE A 626 -5.27 5.99 36.31
N VAL A 627 -6.10 6.86 35.73
CA VAL A 627 -5.69 8.17 35.23
C VAL A 627 -6.33 9.26 36.07
N ALA A 628 -5.49 10.15 36.61
CA ALA A 628 -5.93 11.39 37.23
C ALA A 628 -5.71 12.56 36.27
N VAL A 629 -6.76 13.32 35.99
CA VAL A 629 -6.68 14.54 35.18
C VAL A 629 -6.40 15.73 36.10
N ILE A 630 -5.11 16.05 36.28
CA ILE A 630 -4.64 17.05 37.23
C ILE A 630 -3.34 17.71 36.72
N SER A 631 -3.17 19.00 37.00
CA SER A 631 -1.88 19.68 36.92
C SER A 631 -1.25 19.71 38.30
N TYR A 632 -0.30 18.81 38.57
CA TYR A 632 0.30 18.65 39.91
C TYR A 632 1.83 18.78 39.88
N SER A 633 2.48 18.01 39.01
CA SER A 633 3.94 17.88 39.01
C SER A 633 4.69 19.07 38.36
N GLY A 634 4.04 19.78 37.44
CA GLY A 634 4.67 20.75 36.55
C GLY A 634 5.49 20.13 35.40
N TYR A 635 5.73 18.82 35.44
CA TYR A 635 6.44 18.05 34.39
C TYR A 635 5.48 17.39 33.38
N ASP A 636 4.18 17.63 33.51
CA ASP A 636 3.10 17.13 32.66
C ASP A 636 2.56 18.20 31.68
N MET A 637 3.27 19.33 31.51
CA MET A 637 2.86 20.36 30.54
C MET A 637 2.99 19.88 29.09
N GLU A 638 2.20 20.49 28.20
CA GLU A 638 2.13 20.14 26.77
C GLU A 638 1.69 18.68 26.55
N ASP A 639 2.53 17.90 25.87
CA ASP A 639 2.30 16.49 25.51
C ASP A 639 2.97 15.55 26.50
N ALA A 640 3.37 16.03 27.68
CA ALA A 640 4.00 15.19 28.70
C ALA A 640 2.95 14.47 29.56
N MET A 641 3.31 13.29 30.04
CA MET A 641 2.56 12.57 31.06
C MET A 641 3.52 12.00 32.10
N ILE A 642 3.01 11.86 33.31
CA ILE A 642 3.73 11.27 34.44
C ILE A 642 3.26 9.84 34.62
N VAL A 643 4.19 8.94 34.90
CA VAL A 643 3.88 7.56 35.28
C VAL A 643 4.35 7.33 36.71
N ASN A 644 3.52 6.64 37.49
CA ASN A 644 3.85 6.22 38.85
C ASN A 644 5.04 5.25 38.84
N LYS A 645 6.11 5.62 39.55
CA LYS A 645 7.33 4.82 39.67
C LYS A 645 7.06 3.45 40.31
N SER A 646 6.15 3.36 41.28
CA SER A 646 5.80 2.09 41.91
C SER A 646 5.02 1.18 40.96
N SER A 647 4.07 1.71 40.19
CA SER A 647 3.37 0.95 39.15
C SER A 647 4.35 0.44 38.10
N TRP A 648 5.31 1.27 37.69
CA TRP A 648 6.41 0.89 36.80
C TRP A 648 7.28 -0.24 37.39
N GLN A 649 7.68 -0.17 38.66
CA GLN A 649 8.44 -1.23 39.34
C GLN A 649 7.68 -2.56 39.42
N ARG A 650 6.35 -2.50 39.49
CA ARG A 650 5.45 -3.68 39.48
C ARG A 650 5.19 -4.25 38.08
N GLY A 651 5.78 -3.66 37.03
CA GLY A 651 5.69 -4.15 35.66
C GLY A 651 4.72 -3.41 34.74
N PHE A 652 4.23 -2.23 35.12
CA PHE A 652 3.34 -1.43 34.26
C PHE A 652 3.94 -1.21 32.87
N ALA A 653 3.21 -1.67 31.84
CA ALA A 653 3.59 -1.60 30.43
C ALA A 653 4.99 -2.16 30.09
N TYR A 654 5.47 -3.16 30.85
CA TYR A 654 6.72 -3.85 30.57
C TYR A 654 6.68 -4.62 29.25
N GLY A 655 7.74 -4.48 28.44
CA GLY A 655 7.82 -5.08 27.12
C GLY A 655 9.18 -5.64 26.78
N SER A 656 9.29 -6.33 25.65
CA SER A 656 10.54 -6.79 25.08
C SER A 656 10.53 -6.66 23.57
N VAL A 657 11.72 -6.48 23.00
CA VAL A 657 11.92 -6.49 21.55
C VAL A 657 12.64 -7.77 21.20
N ILE A 658 12.04 -8.58 20.36
CA ILE A 658 12.64 -9.82 19.86
C ILE A 658 13.25 -9.50 18.51
N LYS A 659 14.55 -9.77 18.34
CA LYS A 659 15.29 -9.56 17.09
C LYS A 659 15.88 -10.87 16.63
N MET A 660 15.87 -11.10 15.32
CA MET A 660 16.53 -12.25 14.72
C MET A 660 17.69 -11.78 13.85
N GLU A 661 18.87 -12.37 14.06
CA GLU A 661 20.04 -12.19 13.21
C GLU A 661 20.29 -13.48 12.41
N SER A 662 20.20 -13.39 11.08
CA SER A 662 20.46 -14.50 10.17
C SER A 662 21.91 -14.45 9.71
N ILE A 663 22.70 -15.44 10.14
CA ILE A 663 24.11 -15.59 9.80
C ILE A 663 24.25 -16.62 8.69
N ASP A 664 24.88 -16.23 7.58
CA ASP A 664 25.17 -17.14 6.47
C ASP A 664 26.66 -17.08 6.11
N LEU A 665 27.38 -18.15 6.44
CA LEU A 665 28.81 -18.27 6.17
C LEU A 665 29.11 -18.38 4.68
N SER A 666 28.15 -18.77 3.83
CA SER A 666 28.37 -18.84 2.38
C SER A 666 28.58 -17.46 1.76
N LEU A 667 27.99 -16.41 2.35
CA LEU A 667 28.15 -15.03 1.92
C LEU A 667 29.49 -14.41 2.35
N LYS A 668 30.16 -14.99 3.36
CA LYS A 668 31.46 -14.52 3.87
C LYS A 668 32.66 -15.13 3.13
N VAL A 669 32.43 -16.07 2.22
CA VAL A 669 33.47 -16.70 1.39
C VAL A 669 34.03 -15.65 0.43
N SER A 670 35.26 -15.20 0.70
CA SER A 670 35.92 -14.14 -0.07
C SER A 670 36.72 -14.70 -1.25
N ARG A 671 37.15 -15.97 -1.16
CA ARG A 671 37.92 -16.67 -2.20
C ARG A 671 37.26 -17.99 -2.57
N ALA A 672 37.35 -18.37 -3.85
CA ALA A 672 36.91 -19.69 -4.30
C ALA A 672 37.76 -20.77 -3.60
N GLY A 673 37.15 -21.52 -2.67
CA GLY A 673 37.82 -22.58 -1.90
C GLY A 673 37.76 -22.45 -0.37
N ASP A 674 37.26 -21.35 0.20
CA ASP A 674 37.08 -21.26 1.66
C ASP A 674 35.96 -22.19 2.12
N ASN A 675 36.29 -23.10 3.03
CA ASN A 675 35.34 -24.02 3.65
C ASN A 675 35.11 -23.60 5.10
N LEU A 676 34.32 -22.53 5.26
CA LEU A 676 33.91 -22.00 6.56
C LEU A 676 32.85 -22.89 7.22
N VAL A 677 33.03 -23.17 8.52
CA VAL A 677 32.11 -23.94 9.36
C VAL A 677 32.02 -23.28 10.74
N PHE A 678 30.86 -23.32 11.39
CA PHE A 678 30.74 -22.90 12.79
C PHE A 678 31.59 -23.80 13.68
N GLY A 679 32.26 -23.19 14.67
CA GLY A 679 33.10 -23.91 15.62
C GLY A 679 34.05 -22.99 16.36
N ILE A 680 34.62 -23.49 17.45
CA ILE A 680 35.61 -22.79 18.28
C ILE A 680 36.92 -23.58 18.29
N ARG A 681 38.05 -22.88 18.40
CA ARG A 681 39.33 -23.52 18.71
C ARG A 681 39.30 -24.09 20.13
N PRO A 682 39.66 -25.36 20.35
CA PRO A 682 39.73 -25.95 21.69
C PRO A 682 40.65 -25.15 22.61
N GLY A 683 40.11 -24.70 23.75
CA GLY A 683 40.87 -24.02 24.81
C GLY A 683 41.00 -22.49 24.70
N ASP A 684 40.20 -21.80 23.87
CA ASP A 684 40.17 -20.33 23.86
C ASP A 684 39.37 -19.77 25.06
N PRO A 685 40.03 -19.18 26.09
CA PRO A 685 39.35 -18.73 27.29
C PRO A 685 38.42 -17.54 27.05
N ASN A 686 38.58 -16.80 25.94
CA ASN A 686 37.78 -15.59 25.68
C ASN A 686 36.36 -15.90 25.16
N VAL A 687 36.06 -17.17 24.87
CA VAL A 687 34.84 -17.56 24.13
C VAL A 687 34.01 -18.60 24.88
N MET A 688 34.63 -19.40 25.75
CA MET A 688 34.01 -20.55 26.42
C MET A 688 32.85 -20.23 27.39
N GLU A 689 32.78 -19.01 27.93
CA GLU A 689 31.70 -18.66 28.86
C GLU A 689 30.35 -18.38 28.14
N LYS A 690 30.41 -18.03 26.86
CA LYS A 690 29.23 -17.54 26.11
C LYS A 690 28.86 -18.40 24.92
N LEU A 691 29.85 -19.03 24.28
CA LEU A 691 29.64 -19.90 23.12
C LEU A 691 29.89 -21.38 23.47
N ASP A 692 29.09 -22.25 22.88
CA ASP A 692 29.22 -23.71 22.95
C ASP A 692 30.28 -24.21 21.95
N ALA A 693 30.66 -25.48 22.04
CA ALA A 693 31.72 -26.08 21.21
C ALA A 693 31.45 -25.98 19.69
N ASP A 694 30.18 -25.82 19.29
CA ASP A 694 29.76 -25.60 17.91
C ASP A 694 29.96 -24.17 17.40
N GLY A 695 30.43 -23.24 18.25
CA GLY A 695 30.64 -21.83 17.90
C GLY A 695 29.40 -20.96 17.97
N LEU A 696 28.30 -21.45 18.56
CA LEU A 696 27.04 -20.72 18.73
C LEU A 696 26.77 -20.40 20.21
N PRO A 697 25.97 -19.38 20.53
CA PRO A 697 25.77 -18.97 21.90
C PRO A 697 24.77 -19.86 22.64
N PHE A 698 24.96 -20.03 23.96
CA PHE A 698 24.02 -20.79 24.78
C PHE A 698 22.64 -20.13 24.83
N VAL A 699 21.56 -20.91 24.70
CA VAL A 699 20.20 -20.39 24.91
C VAL A 699 20.04 -19.94 26.36
N GLY A 700 19.51 -18.73 26.58
CA GLY A 700 19.39 -18.08 27.88
C GLY A 700 20.59 -17.23 28.28
N SER A 701 21.69 -17.26 27.52
CA SER A 701 22.87 -16.44 27.83
C SER A 701 22.58 -14.94 27.66
N ILE A 702 23.07 -14.15 28.62
CA ILE A 702 22.99 -12.68 28.61
C ILE A 702 24.21 -12.16 27.85
N LEU A 703 23.96 -11.43 26.77
CA LEU A 703 24.96 -10.84 25.89
C LEU A 703 25.05 -9.33 26.11
N GLN A 704 26.26 -8.85 26.40
CA GLN A 704 26.61 -7.44 26.47
C GLN A 704 27.31 -6.97 25.18
N PRO A 705 27.29 -5.66 24.89
CA PRO A 705 28.03 -5.12 23.74
C PRO A 705 29.52 -5.49 23.83
N GLY A 706 30.04 -6.16 22.80
CA GLY A 706 31.42 -6.64 22.77
C GLY A 706 31.63 -8.10 23.17
N ASP A 707 30.63 -8.76 23.75
CA ASP A 707 30.66 -10.21 24.02
C ASP A 707 30.76 -11.00 22.70
N PRO A 708 31.36 -12.21 22.70
CA PRO A 708 31.36 -13.08 21.53
C PRO A 708 29.93 -13.54 21.19
N PHE A 709 29.54 -13.43 19.93
CA PHE A 709 28.19 -13.75 19.45
C PHE A 709 28.14 -15.05 18.67
N TYR A 710 29.11 -15.28 17.79
CA TYR A 710 29.34 -16.58 17.16
C TYR A 710 30.80 -16.68 16.69
N SER A 711 31.27 -17.90 16.52
CA SER A 711 32.61 -18.21 16.00
C SER A 711 32.55 -19.18 14.84
N PHE A 712 33.45 -19.01 13.89
CA PHE A 712 33.58 -19.90 12.74
C PHE A 712 35.05 -20.12 12.37
N ILE A 713 35.34 -21.30 11.83
CA ILE A 713 36.68 -21.76 11.47
C ILE A 713 36.76 -21.92 9.96
N ASN A 714 37.84 -21.46 9.36
CA ASN A 714 38.20 -21.83 7.99
C ASN A 714 38.96 -23.15 8.01
N LEU A 715 38.34 -24.23 7.53
CA LEU A 715 38.97 -25.55 7.50
C LEU A 715 40.19 -25.63 6.59
N SER A 716 40.31 -24.71 5.62
CA SER A 716 41.43 -24.69 4.67
C SER A 716 42.69 -24.03 5.27
N THR A 717 42.52 -23.01 6.12
CA THR A 717 43.65 -22.26 6.73
C THR A 717 43.85 -22.56 8.22
N GLY A 718 42.85 -23.14 8.89
CA GLY A 718 42.83 -23.32 10.34
C GLY A 718 42.56 -22.03 11.13
N GLU A 719 42.32 -20.90 10.46
CA GLU A 719 42.04 -19.62 11.10
C GLU A 719 40.64 -19.61 11.71
N THR A 720 40.53 -19.05 12.92
CA THR A 720 39.27 -18.90 13.67
C THR A 720 38.87 -17.43 13.70
N PHE A 721 37.61 -17.15 13.42
CA PHE A 721 37.05 -15.80 13.43
C PHE A 721 35.89 -15.76 14.42
N THR A 722 35.96 -14.82 15.38
CA THR A 722 34.90 -14.61 16.36
C THR A 722 34.27 -13.25 16.13
N GLU A 723 32.97 -13.27 15.86
CA GLU A 723 32.17 -12.07 15.65
C GLU A 723 31.54 -11.67 16.97
N ARG A 724 31.59 -10.37 17.27
CA ARG A 724 31.07 -9.82 18.53
C ARG A 724 29.61 -9.42 18.39
N TYR A 725 28.93 -9.36 19.52
CA TYR A 725 27.52 -9.02 19.58
C TYR A 725 27.27 -7.61 19.01
N PRO A 726 26.47 -7.49 17.93
CA PRO A 726 26.37 -6.24 17.16
C PRO A 726 25.46 -5.19 17.82
N ASN A 727 24.56 -5.61 18.72
CA ASN A 727 23.64 -4.66 19.37
C ASN A 727 24.35 -3.93 20.53
N LYS A 728 24.04 -2.64 20.67
CA LYS A 728 24.54 -1.78 21.76
C LYS A 728 23.79 -1.98 23.09
N GLU A 729 22.79 -2.85 23.12
CA GLU A 729 21.89 -3.05 24.26
C GLU A 729 22.01 -4.49 24.74
N VAL A 730 21.85 -4.71 26.04
CA VAL A 730 21.89 -6.06 26.60
C VAL A 730 20.77 -6.91 26.01
N GLY A 731 21.12 -8.09 25.51
CA GLY A 731 20.20 -9.05 24.91
C GLY A 731 20.30 -10.40 25.59
N ILE A 732 19.20 -11.17 25.56
CA ILE A 732 19.14 -12.54 26.06
C ILE A 732 18.91 -13.45 24.86
N VAL A 733 19.75 -14.47 24.67
CA VAL A 733 19.56 -15.44 23.58
C VAL A 733 18.30 -16.27 23.87
N ASP A 734 17.31 -16.21 22.98
CA ASP A 734 16.01 -16.86 23.16
C ASP A 734 15.92 -18.17 22.37
N ASN A 735 16.46 -18.19 21.14
CA ASN A 735 16.48 -19.38 20.28
C ASN A 735 17.69 -19.33 19.32
N VAL A 736 18.26 -20.49 19.01
CA VAL A 736 19.31 -20.67 18.00
C VAL A 736 18.85 -21.78 17.04
N ARG A 737 18.69 -21.46 15.76
CA ARG A 737 18.24 -22.41 14.73
C ARG A 737 19.31 -22.61 13.68
N LEU A 738 19.72 -23.85 13.49
CA LEU A 738 20.62 -24.27 12.42
C LEU A 738 19.84 -24.59 11.16
N CYS A 739 20.18 -23.93 10.06
CA CYS A 739 19.50 -24.09 8.77
C CYS A 739 20.39 -24.88 7.80
N SER A 740 19.85 -25.96 7.24
CA SER A 740 20.44 -26.68 6.11
C SER A 740 19.90 -26.14 4.78
N ASN A 741 20.27 -26.77 3.66
CA ASN A 741 19.67 -26.50 2.36
C ASN A 741 18.25 -27.09 2.27
N ASP A 742 17.51 -26.71 1.23
CA ASP A 742 16.12 -27.17 0.99
C ASP A 742 15.97 -28.70 0.90
N ARG A 743 17.07 -29.44 0.66
CA ARG A 743 17.07 -30.91 0.59
C ARG A 743 17.40 -31.59 1.92
N GLY A 744 17.76 -30.82 2.96
CA GLY A 744 18.19 -31.34 4.27
C GLY A 744 19.53 -32.07 4.27
N THR A 745 20.23 -32.14 3.13
CA THR A 745 21.53 -32.82 2.98
C THR A 745 22.72 -31.86 2.96
N GLY A 746 22.46 -30.57 3.06
CA GLY A 746 23.46 -29.51 3.03
C GLY A 746 24.26 -29.41 4.33
N LYS A 747 25.47 -28.87 4.24
CA LYS A 747 26.26 -28.48 5.41
C LYS A 747 25.58 -27.32 6.15
N PHE A 748 25.62 -27.33 7.48
CA PHE A 748 25.12 -26.24 8.32
C PHE A 748 26.00 -24.99 8.22
N LYS A 749 25.76 -24.20 7.17
CA LYS A 749 26.45 -22.92 6.92
C LYS A 749 25.61 -21.71 7.32
N LYS A 750 24.36 -21.92 7.71
CA LYS A 750 23.43 -20.87 8.08
C LYS A 750 22.86 -21.11 9.47
N ALA A 751 22.85 -20.07 10.30
CA ALA A 751 22.28 -20.08 11.64
C ALA A 751 21.42 -18.82 11.85
N CYS A 752 20.25 -18.97 12.46
CA CYS A 752 19.40 -17.87 12.87
C CYS A 752 19.43 -17.77 14.39
N ILE A 753 19.94 -16.66 14.93
CA ILE A 753 20.02 -16.43 16.37
C ILE A 753 18.98 -15.37 16.74
N THR A 754 18.01 -15.77 17.57
CA THR A 754 16.97 -14.89 18.10
C THR A 754 17.39 -14.36 19.46
N VAL A 755 17.40 -13.04 19.60
CA VAL A 755 17.79 -12.34 20.82
C VAL A 755 16.64 -11.47 21.30
N ARG A 756 16.26 -11.65 22.57
CA ARG A 756 15.24 -10.88 23.27
C ARG A 756 15.89 -9.75 24.06
N VAL A 757 15.53 -8.52 23.75
CA VAL A 757 16.00 -7.30 24.42
C VAL A 757 14.91 -6.82 25.38
N PRO A 758 15.13 -6.84 26.70
CA PRO A 758 14.16 -6.35 27.67
C PRO A 758 14.00 -4.83 27.56
N ARG A 759 12.75 -4.34 27.63
CA ARG A 759 12.41 -2.92 27.46
C ARG A 759 11.42 -2.46 28.52
N ASN A 760 11.93 -1.97 29.65
CA ASN A 760 11.10 -1.19 30.57
C ASN A 760 10.72 0.15 29.91
N PRO A 761 9.56 0.75 30.24
CA PRO A 761 9.28 2.13 29.90
C PRO A 761 10.36 3.06 30.45
N THR A 762 10.95 3.88 29.61
CA THR A 762 11.95 4.88 30.01
C THR A 762 11.48 6.29 29.74
N VAL A 763 12.02 7.28 30.46
CA VAL A 763 11.72 8.70 30.20
C VAL A 763 11.94 9.04 28.73
N GLY A 764 10.92 9.66 28.15
CA GLY A 764 10.76 10.05 26.77
C GLY A 764 10.07 9.01 25.87
N ASP A 765 9.79 7.80 26.38
CA ASP A 765 8.96 6.82 25.69
C ASP A 765 7.54 7.37 25.48
N LYS A 766 6.89 6.89 24.43
CA LYS A 766 5.59 7.42 24.01
C LYS A 766 4.47 6.46 24.37
N PHE A 767 3.44 7.01 24.99
CA PHE A 767 2.19 6.35 25.31
C PHE A 767 1.03 7.07 24.61
N ALA A 768 -0.08 6.38 24.42
CA ALA A 768 -1.30 6.99 23.92
C ALA A 768 -2.53 6.33 24.53
N SER A 769 -3.56 7.11 24.83
CA SER A 769 -4.89 6.55 25.03
C SER A 769 -5.52 6.19 23.68
N ARG A 770 -6.68 5.52 23.69
CA ARG A 770 -7.43 5.20 22.46
C ARG A 770 -8.12 6.41 21.80
N HIS A 771 -7.84 7.63 22.22
CA HIS A 771 -8.46 8.86 21.69
C HIS A 771 -7.49 9.74 20.92
N GLY A 772 -6.36 9.19 20.46
CA GLY A 772 -5.32 9.98 19.80
C GLY A 772 -4.63 10.98 20.73
N GLN A 773 -4.74 10.80 22.05
CA GLN A 773 -4.00 11.54 23.08
C GLN A 773 -2.65 10.87 23.30
N LYS A 774 -1.70 11.26 22.47
CA LYS A 774 -0.32 10.83 22.59
C LYS A 774 0.38 11.69 23.63
N GLY A 775 1.09 11.05 24.55
CA GLY A 775 2.00 11.74 25.44
C GLY A 775 3.34 11.05 25.60
N ILE A 776 4.30 11.83 26.06
CA ILE A 776 5.67 11.43 26.32
C ILE A 776 5.81 11.23 27.83
N LEU A 777 6.31 10.09 28.27
CA LEU A 777 6.67 9.87 29.66
C LEU A 777 7.76 10.87 30.06
N SER A 778 7.43 11.91 30.82
CA SER A 778 8.41 12.94 31.21
C SER A 778 9.19 12.54 32.45
N GLN A 779 8.53 11.97 33.45
CA GLN A 779 9.15 11.54 34.69
C GLN A 779 8.44 10.34 35.30
N LEU A 780 9.24 9.47 35.94
CA LEU A 780 8.74 8.44 36.83
C LEU A 780 8.60 9.07 38.23
N TRP A 781 7.38 9.36 38.64
CA TRP A 781 7.12 10.08 39.90
C TRP A 781 7.07 9.11 41.08
N PRO A 782 7.80 9.35 42.17
CA PRO A 782 7.76 8.52 43.37
C PRO A 782 6.34 8.45 43.95
N VAL A 783 5.95 7.29 44.48
CA VAL A 783 4.57 7.05 44.94
C VAL A 783 4.25 7.88 46.19
N GLU A 784 5.26 8.12 47.01
CA GLU A 784 5.22 8.96 48.21
C GLU A 784 4.83 10.41 47.88
N ASP A 785 5.25 10.90 46.72
CA ASP A 785 4.99 12.27 46.27
C ASP A 785 3.77 12.36 45.35
N MET A 786 3.12 11.23 44.99
CA MET A 786 1.93 11.24 44.14
C MET A 786 0.70 11.67 44.92
N PRO A 787 -0.28 12.36 44.29
CA PRO A 787 -1.56 12.60 44.92
C PRO A 787 -2.31 11.28 45.12
N PHE A 788 -3.03 11.15 46.23
CA PHE A 788 -3.79 9.94 46.58
C PHE A 788 -5.24 10.27 46.91
N THR A 789 -6.15 9.33 46.64
CA THR A 789 -7.59 9.50 46.91
C THR A 789 -7.92 9.25 48.39
N GLU A 790 -9.13 9.58 48.83
CA GLU A 790 -9.64 9.29 50.19
C GLU A 790 -9.54 7.80 50.57
N ASN A 791 -9.65 6.91 49.59
CA ASN A 791 -9.51 5.46 49.77
C ASN A 791 -8.03 4.99 49.73
N GLY A 792 -7.07 5.90 49.61
CA GLY A 792 -5.64 5.60 49.53
C GLY A 792 -5.16 5.10 48.16
N MET A 793 -5.97 5.23 47.11
CA MET A 793 -5.54 4.86 45.75
C MET A 793 -4.60 5.91 45.18
N VAL A 794 -3.55 5.46 44.50
CA VAL A 794 -2.61 6.32 43.80
C VAL A 794 -2.74 6.08 42.30
N PRO A 795 -2.90 7.12 41.46
CA PRO A 795 -3.03 6.95 40.02
C PRO A 795 -1.76 6.36 39.39
N ASP A 796 -1.93 5.64 38.29
CA ASP A 796 -0.81 5.13 37.48
C ASP A 796 -0.25 6.20 36.56
N ILE A 797 -1.13 7.07 36.04
CA ILE A 797 -0.81 8.15 35.11
C ILE A 797 -1.41 9.47 35.62
N LEU A 798 -0.61 10.52 35.62
CA LEU A 798 -1.13 11.90 35.68
C LEU A 798 -1.18 12.46 34.27
N PHE A 799 -2.35 12.98 33.90
CA PHE A 799 -2.57 13.63 32.62
C PHE A 799 -3.01 15.07 32.83
N ASN A 800 -2.40 15.99 32.10
CA ASN A 800 -2.66 17.41 32.30
C ASN A 800 -4.00 17.84 31.68
N PRO A 801 -4.89 18.52 32.42
CA PRO A 801 -6.17 19.02 31.92
C PRO A 801 -6.03 19.95 30.71
N HIS A 802 -4.92 20.68 30.56
CA HIS A 802 -4.68 21.58 29.44
C HIS A 802 -4.57 20.86 28.08
N GLY A 803 -4.39 19.53 28.10
CA GLY A 803 -4.41 18.68 26.91
C GLY A 803 -5.80 18.43 26.31
N PHE A 804 -6.89 18.80 26.98
CA PHE A 804 -8.27 18.58 26.49
C PHE A 804 -8.84 19.70 25.63
N PRO A 805 -8.76 21.00 25.99
CA PRO A 805 -9.48 22.06 25.26
C PRO A 805 -9.11 22.17 23.78
N SER A 806 -7.83 22.07 23.43
CA SER A 806 -7.35 22.16 22.04
C SER A 806 -7.59 20.87 21.24
N ARG A 807 -7.80 19.74 21.91
CA ARG A 807 -7.93 18.42 21.28
C ARG A 807 -9.36 17.91 21.20
N MET A 808 -10.24 18.41 22.06
CA MET A 808 -11.66 18.07 22.10
C MET A 808 -11.88 16.54 22.09
N THR A 809 -11.15 15.82 22.93
CA THR A 809 -11.20 14.35 23.07
C THR A 809 -12.12 13.94 24.22
N ILE A 810 -13.40 14.31 24.10
CA ILE A 810 -14.39 14.10 25.17
C ILE A 810 -14.65 12.60 25.39
N GLY A 811 -14.50 11.78 24.35
CA GLY A 811 -14.60 10.33 24.47
C GLY A 811 -13.69 9.74 25.55
N MET A 812 -12.51 10.32 25.79
CA MET A 812 -11.57 9.84 26.84
C MET A 812 -12.11 10.10 28.25
N LEU A 813 -12.83 11.21 28.46
CA LEU A 813 -13.47 11.50 29.74
C LEU A 813 -14.65 10.55 29.99
N ILE A 814 -15.43 10.24 28.94
CA ILE A 814 -16.50 9.25 29.00
C ILE A 814 -15.93 7.86 29.29
N GLU A 815 -14.84 7.47 28.59
CA GLU A 815 -14.12 6.21 28.84
C GLU A 815 -13.64 6.13 30.29
N SER A 816 -13.09 7.22 30.84
CA SER A 816 -12.62 7.28 32.23
C SER A 816 -13.72 6.96 33.25
N MET A 817 -14.89 7.59 33.09
CA MET A 817 -16.06 7.34 33.96
C MET A 817 -16.60 5.92 33.79
N ALA A 818 -16.75 5.48 32.54
CA ALA A 818 -17.24 4.16 32.21
C ALA A 818 -16.29 3.06 32.74
N GLY A 819 -14.98 3.23 32.57
CA GLY A 819 -13.96 2.29 33.01
C GLY A 819 -13.89 2.18 34.54
N LYS A 820 -14.03 3.31 35.24
CA LYS A 820 -14.13 3.31 36.71
C LYS A 820 -15.38 2.59 37.19
N SER A 821 -16.52 2.86 36.57
CA SER A 821 -17.78 2.17 36.89
C SER A 821 -17.68 0.66 36.58
N ALA A 822 -17.05 0.29 35.46
CA ALA A 822 -16.83 -1.08 35.05
C ALA A 822 -15.98 -1.86 36.08
N ALA A 823 -14.90 -1.24 36.56
CA ALA A 823 -14.04 -1.83 37.57
C ALA A 823 -14.77 -2.08 38.91
N LEU A 824 -15.68 -1.19 39.30
CA LEU A 824 -16.43 -1.30 40.56
C LEU A 824 -17.53 -2.36 40.50
N HIS A 825 -18.26 -2.43 39.39
CA HIS A 825 -19.37 -3.39 39.23
C HIS A 825 -18.94 -4.73 38.66
N GLY A 826 -17.69 -4.88 38.22
CA GLY A 826 -17.16 -6.11 37.61
C GLY A 826 -17.79 -6.41 36.24
N VAL A 827 -18.12 -5.37 35.48
CA VAL A 827 -18.75 -5.48 34.15
C VAL A 827 -17.90 -4.84 33.08
N SER A 828 -18.09 -5.23 31.82
CA SER A 828 -17.54 -4.50 30.67
C SER A 828 -18.67 -3.69 30.01
N TYR A 829 -18.39 -2.44 29.63
CA TYR A 829 -19.36 -1.59 28.96
C TYR A 829 -19.12 -1.53 27.45
N ASP A 830 -20.22 -1.58 26.70
CA ASP A 830 -20.20 -1.32 25.27
C ASP A 830 -19.91 0.16 25.00
N ALA A 831 -18.93 0.39 24.12
CA ALA A 831 -18.51 1.71 23.68
C ALA A 831 -18.66 1.92 22.17
N THR A 832 -19.53 1.14 21.53
CA THR A 832 -19.85 1.27 20.11
C THR A 832 -20.32 2.70 19.81
N PRO A 833 -19.75 3.39 18.80
CA PRO A 833 -20.16 4.74 18.43
C PRO A 833 -21.66 4.81 18.05
N PHE A 834 -22.28 5.98 18.26
CA PHE A 834 -23.69 6.25 17.94
C PHE A 834 -24.72 5.49 18.80
N THR A 835 -24.30 4.88 19.90
CA THR A 835 -25.21 4.20 20.85
C THR A 835 -25.97 5.18 21.74
N PHE A 836 -25.29 6.26 22.17
CA PHE A 836 -25.90 7.30 23.01
C PHE A 836 -26.47 8.43 22.16
N THR A 837 -27.49 9.11 22.70
CA THR A 837 -28.14 10.25 22.05
C THR A 837 -28.06 11.49 22.92
N GLU A 838 -28.48 12.65 22.40
CA GLU A 838 -28.54 13.87 23.21
C GLU A 838 -29.54 13.77 24.38
N LYS A 839 -30.62 12.99 24.21
CA LYS A 839 -31.63 12.75 25.26
C LYS A 839 -31.09 11.80 26.33
N ASP A 840 -30.53 10.68 25.87
CA ASP A 840 -29.92 9.64 26.70
C ASP A 840 -28.40 9.70 26.59
N SER A 841 -27.82 10.66 27.31
CA SER A 841 -26.38 10.92 27.23
C SER A 841 -25.56 9.94 28.06
N ALA A 842 -24.38 9.58 27.55
CA ALA A 842 -23.42 8.71 28.23
C ALA A 842 -23.05 9.23 29.63
N LEU A 843 -22.91 10.54 29.79
CA LEU A 843 -22.62 11.20 31.08
C LEU A 843 -23.68 10.86 32.14
N LYS A 844 -24.97 10.98 31.79
CA LYS A 844 -26.06 10.69 32.73
C LYS A 844 -26.12 9.21 33.08
N TYR A 845 -25.87 8.34 32.10
CA TYR A 845 -25.86 6.89 32.29
C TYR A 845 -24.74 6.50 33.28
N PHE A 846 -23.48 6.79 32.95
CA PHE A 846 -22.34 6.40 33.80
C PHE A 846 -22.32 7.16 35.13
N GLY A 847 -22.80 8.40 35.18
CA GLY A 847 -22.90 9.16 36.43
C GLY A 847 -23.87 8.53 37.44
N LYS A 848 -25.05 8.05 37.00
CA LYS A 848 -25.96 7.30 37.88
C LYS A 848 -25.33 6.00 38.38
N THR A 849 -24.62 5.31 37.51
CA THR A 849 -23.96 4.05 37.85
C THR A 849 -22.80 4.23 38.83
N LEU A 850 -22.06 5.33 38.74
CA LEU A 850 -21.03 5.71 39.73
C LEU A 850 -21.66 6.06 41.09
N VAL A 851 -22.77 6.80 41.11
CA VAL A 851 -23.50 7.10 42.36
C VAL A 851 -23.99 5.82 43.03
N SER A 852 -24.47 4.83 42.25
CA SER A 852 -24.88 3.54 42.81
C SER A 852 -23.72 2.76 43.46
N ALA A 853 -22.48 3.03 43.05
CA ALA A 853 -21.26 2.46 43.65
C ALA A 853 -20.68 3.33 44.79
N GLY A 854 -21.34 4.43 45.17
CA GLY A 854 -20.89 5.33 46.23
C GLY A 854 -19.87 6.41 45.81
N TYR A 855 -19.66 6.61 44.51
CA TYR A 855 -18.77 7.66 43.99
C TYR A 855 -19.54 8.90 43.52
N ASN A 856 -18.82 10.00 43.30
CA ASN A 856 -19.39 11.22 42.74
C ASN A 856 -19.99 10.98 41.34
N PHE A 857 -21.14 11.59 41.08
CA PHE A 857 -21.82 11.54 39.79
C PHE A 857 -20.95 11.97 38.60
N PHE A 858 -20.07 12.95 38.78
CA PHE A 858 -19.20 13.46 37.73
C PHE A 858 -17.87 12.69 37.61
N GLY A 859 -17.68 11.63 38.40
CA GLY A 859 -16.44 10.85 38.41
C GLY A 859 -15.27 11.50 39.15
N THR A 860 -15.46 12.67 39.75
CA THR A 860 -14.45 13.34 40.57
C THR A 860 -14.29 12.67 41.94
N GLU A 861 -13.09 12.76 42.51
CA GLU A 861 -12.75 12.25 43.83
C GLU A 861 -11.98 13.30 44.62
N LYS A 862 -12.21 13.32 45.94
CA LYS A 862 -11.34 14.05 46.86
C LYS A 862 -9.96 13.43 46.85
N MET A 863 -8.95 14.26 46.67
CA MET A 863 -7.56 13.86 46.63
C MET A 863 -6.71 14.72 47.55
N TYR A 864 -5.63 14.13 48.05
CA TYR A 864 -4.66 14.74 48.93
C TYR A 864 -3.31 14.83 48.21
N SER A 865 -2.56 15.88 48.50
CA SER A 865 -1.21 16.08 47.98
C SER A 865 -0.23 15.13 48.67
N GLY A 866 0.52 14.34 47.90
CA GLY A 866 1.60 13.49 48.45
C GLY A 866 2.73 14.30 49.09
N ILE A 867 3.02 15.50 48.55
CA ILE A 867 4.09 16.37 49.05
C ILE A 867 3.73 17.05 50.37
N SER A 868 2.53 17.63 50.48
CA SER A 868 2.13 18.43 51.65
C SER A 868 1.23 17.69 52.64
N GLY A 869 0.64 16.57 52.23
CA GLY A 869 -0.36 15.83 53.02
C GLY A 869 -1.72 16.53 53.16
N LEU A 870 -1.89 17.72 52.56
CA LEU A 870 -3.13 18.49 52.63
C LEU A 870 -4.11 18.07 51.53
N GLU A 871 -5.40 18.25 51.81
CA GLU A 871 -6.48 18.12 50.82
C GLU A 871 -6.27 19.15 49.69
N LEU A 872 -6.49 18.74 48.44
CA LEU A 872 -6.44 19.62 47.29
C LEU A 872 -7.69 20.53 47.26
N GLU A 873 -7.56 21.72 46.66
CA GLU A 873 -8.64 22.73 46.67
C GLU A 873 -9.93 22.30 45.97
N ALA A 874 -9.85 21.36 45.02
CA ALA A 874 -10.99 20.85 44.26
C ALA A 874 -10.89 19.33 44.08
N ASP A 875 -12.06 18.69 43.96
CA ASP A 875 -12.14 17.28 43.60
C ASP A 875 -11.54 17.05 42.20
N ILE A 876 -10.74 16.01 42.09
CA ILE A 876 -9.97 15.69 40.89
C ILE A 876 -10.69 14.63 40.08
N PHE A 877 -10.72 14.77 38.77
CA PHE A 877 -11.32 13.78 37.89
C PHE A 877 -10.40 12.56 37.77
N VAL A 878 -10.85 11.43 38.32
CA VAL A 878 -10.10 10.16 38.36
C VAL A 878 -10.97 9.04 37.78
N GLY A 879 -10.37 8.25 36.90
CA GLY A 879 -11.02 7.04 36.39
C GLY A 879 -10.07 6.09 35.69
N VAL A 880 -10.61 5.12 34.97
CA VAL A 880 -9.83 4.05 34.35
C VAL A 880 -9.89 4.17 32.84
N VAL A 881 -8.73 4.33 32.20
CA VAL A 881 -8.61 4.50 30.74
C VAL A 881 -7.65 3.45 30.19
N TYR A 882 -7.97 2.90 29.03
CA TYR A 882 -7.09 1.93 28.37
C TYR A 882 -5.95 2.64 27.62
N TYR A 883 -4.72 2.38 28.05
CA TYR A 883 -3.50 2.99 27.52
C TYR A 883 -2.70 2.01 26.68
N GLN A 884 -2.03 2.55 25.66
CA GLN A 884 -1.23 1.83 24.70
C GLN A 884 0.20 2.37 24.72
N ARG A 885 1.19 1.48 24.78
CA ARG A 885 2.62 1.85 24.67
C ARG A 885 3.03 1.83 23.20
N LEU A 886 3.63 2.91 22.70
CA LEU A 886 4.06 3.00 21.30
C LEU A 886 5.47 2.41 21.11
N ARG A 887 5.75 1.89 19.92
CA ARG A 887 7.10 1.36 19.55
C ARG A 887 8.22 2.41 19.53
N HIS A 888 7.87 3.70 19.58
CA HIS A 888 8.81 4.81 19.48
C HIS A 888 9.54 5.04 20.81
N MET A 889 10.57 4.24 21.07
CA MET A 889 11.40 4.32 22.27
C MET A 889 12.54 5.34 22.12
N VAL A 890 12.98 5.94 23.23
CA VAL A 890 14.08 6.92 23.26
C VAL A 890 15.44 6.28 23.04
N SER A 891 15.60 5.05 23.54
CA SER A 891 16.79 4.22 23.34
C SER A 891 17.17 4.10 21.87
N ASP A 892 16.19 4.15 20.97
CA ASP A 892 16.37 4.00 19.53
C ASP A 892 16.73 5.34 18.85
N LYS A 893 16.73 6.46 19.58
CA LYS A 893 16.89 7.82 19.04
C LYS A 893 18.12 8.58 19.53
N PHE A 894 18.53 8.41 20.78
CA PHE A 894 19.66 9.17 21.30
C PHE A 894 20.95 8.81 20.54
N GLN A 895 21.78 9.82 20.29
CA GLN A 895 23.10 9.66 19.68
C GLN A 895 24.06 10.70 20.28
N VAL A 896 25.30 10.29 20.52
CA VAL A 896 26.37 11.13 21.03
C VAL A 896 27.66 10.77 20.31
N ARG A 897 28.46 11.78 19.97
CA ARG A 897 29.76 11.62 19.31
C ARG A 897 30.73 12.66 19.86
N THR A 898 31.89 12.20 20.31
CA THR A 898 33.03 13.05 20.65
C THR A 898 34.03 13.06 19.49
N THR A 899 34.59 11.89 19.18
CA THR A 899 35.35 11.58 17.98
C THR A 899 34.74 10.33 17.32
N GLY A 900 35.22 9.95 16.15
CA GLY A 900 34.68 8.77 15.47
C GLY A 900 35.18 8.63 14.04
N PRO A 901 34.73 7.59 13.33
CA PRO A 901 35.10 7.37 11.95
C PRO A 901 34.78 8.57 11.07
N ARG A 902 35.65 8.78 10.09
CA ARG A 902 35.56 9.82 9.08
C ARG A 902 35.49 9.18 7.71
N ASP A 903 34.74 9.80 6.83
CA ASP A 903 34.66 9.39 5.44
C ASP A 903 36.04 9.56 4.77
N THR A 904 36.46 8.58 3.98
CA THR A 904 37.82 8.56 3.41
C THR A 904 38.05 9.63 2.36
N VAL A 905 36.99 10.10 1.69
CA VAL A 905 37.08 11.08 0.59
C VAL A 905 37.05 12.50 1.17
N THR A 906 36.05 12.78 2.00
CA THR A 906 35.80 14.12 2.52
C THR A 906 36.52 14.40 3.85
N ASN A 907 36.98 13.36 4.54
CA ASN A 907 37.48 13.41 5.92
C ASN A 907 36.48 14.04 6.91
N GLN A 908 35.19 14.05 6.57
CA GLN A 908 34.11 14.51 7.43
C GLN A 908 33.57 13.35 8.28
N PRO A 909 32.92 13.64 9.42
CA PRO A 909 32.15 12.65 10.17
C PRO A 909 31.21 11.80 9.28
N VAL A 910 31.30 10.47 9.38
CA VAL A 910 30.37 9.57 8.65
C VAL A 910 28.92 9.75 9.10
N GLN A 911 27.97 9.32 8.27
CA GLN A 911 26.56 9.32 8.63
C GLN A 911 26.15 8.01 9.34
N GLY A 912 25.29 8.13 10.36
CA GLY A 912 24.56 7.00 10.94
C GLY A 912 24.98 6.63 12.36
N ARG A 913 24.00 6.45 13.25
CA ARG A 913 24.20 6.18 14.68
C ARG A 913 24.98 4.90 14.98
N ASN A 914 24.73 3.84 14.21
CA ASN A 914 25.41 2.56 14.41
C ASN A 914 26.90 2.63 14.04
N MET A 915 27.26 3.56 13.14
CA MET A 915 28.64 3.83 12.72
C MET A 915 29.28 4.98 13.53
N GLU A 916 28.68 5.39 14.65
CA GLU A 916 29.16 6.53 15.45
C GLU A 916 29.28 7.82 14.61
N GLY A 917 28.30 7.98 13.73
CA GLY A 917 28.22 9.11 12.81
C GLY A 917 27.99 10.45 13.50
N GLY A 918 28.38 11.52 12.83
CA GLY A 918 28.22 12.90 13.31
C GLY A 918 26.81 13.43 13.16
N ILE A 919 26.50 14.49 13.91
CA ILE A 919 25.30 15.30 13.69
C ILE A 919 25.57 16.25 12.53
N ARG A 920 24.68 16.29 11.55
CA ARG A 920 24.80 17.18 10.41
C ARG A 920 24.52 18.62 10.84
N PHE A 921 25.45 19.51 10.56
CA PHE A 921 25.25 20.95 10.63
C PHE A 921 24.89 21.46 9.23
N GLY A 922 23.66 21.91 9.03
CA GLY A 922 23.10 22.27 7.73
C GLY A 922 23.23 23.76 7.40
N GLU A 923 22.61 24.14 6.29
CA GLU A 923 22.58 25.54 5.82
C GLU A 923 21.75 26.43 6.76
N MET A 924 20.65 25.92 7.30
CA MET A 924 19.81 26.67 8.24
C MET A 924 20.57 27.01 9.53
N GLU A 925 21.33 26.06 10.08
CA GLU A 925 22.13 26.29 11.29
C GLU A 925 23.30 27.25 11.02
N ARG A 926 23.90 27.20 9.81
CA ARG A 926 24.92 28.16 9.36
C ARG A 926 24.35 29.58 9.36
N ASP A 927 23.19 29.76 8.74
CA ASP A 927 22.58 31.08 8.60
C ASP A 927 22.17 31.66 9.95
N ALA A 928 21.74 30.82 10.90
CA ALA A 928 21.48 31.22 12.28
C ALA A 928 22.75 31.78 12.97
N LEU A 929 23.90 31.09 12.88
CA LEU A 929 25.14 31.55 13.50
C LEU A 929 25.70 32.82 12.85
N LEU A 930 25.53 32.96 11.53
CA LEU A 930 25.88 34.17 10.79
C LEU A 930 25.02 35.36 11.27
N ALA A 931 23.72 35.17 11.44
CA ALA A 931 22.82 36.21 11.94
C ALA A 931 23.17 36.66 13.36
N HIS A 932 23.63 35.75 14.22
CA HIS A 932 24.14 36.08 15.56
C HIS A 932 25.51 36.76 15.54
N GLY A 933 26.21 36.85 14.40
CA GLY A 933 27.56 37.40 14.32
C GLY A 933 28.63 36.55 15.02
N THR A 934 28.34 35.28 15.29
CA THR A 934 29.21 34.39 16.07
C THR A 934 30.23 33.65 15.19
N SER A 935 31.09 34.42 14.51
CA SER A 935 32.03 33.90 13.50
C SER A 935 32.95 32.79 14.02
N PHE A 936 33.38 32.86 15.30
CA PHE A 936 34.21 31.81 15.90
C PHE A 936 33.46 30.49 16.10
N LEU A 937 32.17 30.53 16.48
CA LEU A 937 31.35 29.32 16.59
C LEU A 937 31.10 28.70 15.22
N LEU A 938 30.89 29.55 14.21
CA LEU A 938 30.73 29.09 12.83
C LEU A 938 32.00 28.37 12.34
N GLN A 939 33.16 28.99 12.53
CA GLN A 939 34.45 28.39 12.19
C GLN A 939 34.69 27.11 12.99
N ASP A 940 34.33 27.09 14.27
CA ASP A 940 34.49 25.89 15.09
C ASP A 940 33.67 24.71 14.57
N ARG A 941 32.38 24.93 14.26
CA ARG A 941 31.48 23.86 13.83
C ARG A 941 31.73 23.40 12.39
N LEU A 942 31.97 24.32 11.46
CA LEU A 942 32.13 24.00 10.04
C LEU A 942 33.57 23.64 9.65
N PHE A 943 34.57 24.00 10.46
CA PHE A 943 35.97 23.74 10.16
C PHE A 943 36.68 22.93 11.25
N ASN A 944 36.83 23.46 12.47
CA ASN A 944 37.66 22.82 13.51
C ASN A 944 37.13 21.43 13.92
N CYS A 945 35.82 21.31 14.12
CA CYS A 945 35.16 20.08 14.58
C CYS A 945 34.74 19.14 13.43
N SER A 946 35.00 19.51 12.17
CA SER A 946 34.64 18.74 10.98
C SER A 946 35.90 18.17 10.31
N ASP A 947 36.37 18.83 9.27
CA ASP A 947 37.40 18.36 8.34
C ASP A 947 38.58 19.34 8.23
N GLY A 948 38.80 20.17 9.26
CA GLY A 948 39.99 21.02 9.37
C GLY A 948 41.27 20.22 9.13
N SER A 949 42.05 20.64 8.15
CA SER A 949 43.29 19.99 7.74
C SER A 949 44.36 20.99 7.36
N ILE A 950 45.63 20.59 7.37
CA ILE A 950 46.73 21.42 6.89
C ILE A 950 47.04 20.99 5.45
N ALA A 951 47.06 21.96 4.52
CA ALA A 951 47.51 21.77 3.15
C ALA A 951 48.77 22.59 2.88
N TYR A 952 49.64 22.06 2.02
CA TYR A 952 50.83 22.76 1.57
C TYR A 952 50.54 23.42 0.24
N VAL A 953 50.90 24.70 0.11
CA VAL A 953 50.66 25.49 -1.10
C VAL A 953 51.96 26.15 -1.53
N CYS A 954 52.26 26.10 -2.82
CA CYS A 954 53.43 26.79 -3.34
C CYS A 954 53.14 28.28 -3.59
N THR A 955 53.78 29.19 -2.88
CA THR A 955 53.60 30.66 -3.00
C THR A 955 53.98 31.19 -4.38
N SER A 956 54.93 30.55 -5.08
CA SER A 956 55.35 30.97 -6.42
C SER A 956 54.33 30.64 -7.53
N CYS A 957 53.62 29.51 -7.46
CA CYS A 957 52.65 29.11 -8.50
C CYS A 957 51.19 29.09 -8.03
N GLY A 958 50.93 29.25 -6.73
CA GLY A 958 49.63 29.19 -6.09
C GLY A 958 48.96 27.82 -6.16
N SER A 959 49.69 26.75 -6.50
CA SER A 959 49.12 25.41 -6.60
C SER A 959 49.22 24.66 -5.27
N MET A 960 48.10 24.03 -4.89
CA MET A 960 47.99 23.15 -3.72
C MET A 960 48.33 21.68 -4.05
N THR A 961 48.25 21.29 -5.32
CA THR A 961 48.49 19.91 -5.77
C THR A 961 49.93 19.65 -6.19
N SER A 962 50.70 20.71 -6.46
CA SER A 962 52.11 20.61 -6.88
C SER A 962 53.12 20.28 -5.77
N PRO A 963 52.92 20.62 -4.49
CA PRO A 963 53.89 20.26 -3.43
C PRO A 963 53.94 18.76 -3.20
N VAL A 964 55.14 18.19 -3.28
CA VAL A 964 55.42 16.76 -3.07
C VAL A 964 56.43 16.61 -1.95
N LEU A 965 56.24 15.62 -1.09
CA LEU A 965 57.20 15.30 -0.03
C LEU A 965 58.43 14.59 -0.62
N GLU A 966 59.62 15.15 -0.42
CA GLU A 966 60.85 14.53 -0.88
C GLU A 966 61.18 13.27 -0.07
N LYS A 967 61.61 12.21 -0.77
CA LYS A 967 62.09 10.99 -0.11
C LYS A 967 63.44 11.30 0.57
N PRO A 968 63.63 10.98 1.85
CA PRO A 968 64.90 11.20 2.53
C PRO A 968 66.02 10.38 1.86
N ARG A 969 67.21 10.97 1.73
CA ARG A 969 68.42 10.28 1.26
C ARG A 969 68.96 9.41 2.41
N HIS A 970 69.11 8.10 2.16
CA HIS A 970 69.69 6.99 2.98
C HIS A 970 69.98 7.16 4.50
N HIS A 971 69.49 6.17 5.27
CA HIS A 971 70.02 5.61 6.54
C HIS A 971 70.74 6.52 7.56
N SER A 972 70.29 7.74 7.77
CA SER A 972 70.69 8.53 8.94
C SER A 972 69.47 9.22 9.56
N SER A 973 69.28 8.90 10.85
CA SER A 973 68.33 9.43 11.83
C SER A 973 66.87 9.68 11.41
N MET A 974 65.93 9.21 12.26
CA MET A 974 64.50 9.51 12.17
C MET A 974 64.13 11.00 12.34
N THR A 975 65.14 11.89 12.40
CA THR A 975 65.04 13.33 12.56
C THR A 975 65.55 14.13 11.34
N SER A 976 65.81 13.48 10.20
CA SER A 976 66.05 14.22 8.94
C SER A 976 64.79 14.99 8.53
N ASN A 977 64.88 16.33 8.51
CA ASN A 977 63.77 17.25 8.19
C ASN A 977 63.16 16.88 6.83
N ARG A 978 61.97 16.27 6.87
CA ARG A 978 61.15 16.01 5.67
C ARG A 978 60.84 17.35 5.01
N ARG A 979 61.30 17.55 3.77
CA ARG A 979 61.09 18.78 3.01
C ARG A 979 60.04 18.54 1.91
N TYR A 980 59.14 19.50 1.75
CA TYR A 980 58.25 19.55 0.60
C TYR A 980 58.93 20.35 -0.50
N SER A 981 58.81 19.91 -1.75
CA SER A 981 59.25 20.66 -2.92
C SER A 981 58.16 20.73 -3.97
N CYS A 982 58.06 21.85 -4.67
CA CYS A 982 57.02 22.05 -5.67
C CYS A 982 57.43 21.35 -6.96
N SER A 983 56.65 20.38 -7.45
CA SER A 983 56.93 19.65 -8.69
C SER A 983 56.99 20.55 -9.93
N VAL A 984 56.24 21.66 -9.93
CA VAL A 984 56.14 22.61 -11.05
C VAL A 984 57.26 23.65 -11.00
N CYS A 985 57.48 24.28 -9.83
CA CYS A 985 58.46 25.37 -9.68
C CYS A 985 59.86 24.88 -9.29
N ARG A 986 60.00 23.64 -8.80
CA ARG A 986 61.22 23.05 -8.22
C ARG A 986 61.85 23.88 -7.08
N LYS A 987 61.08 24.76 -6.46
CA LYS A 987 61.47 25.56 -5.30
C LYS A 987 61.04 24.86 -4.02
N VAL A 988 61.94 24.83 -3.03
CA VAL A 988 61.70 24.29 -1.68
C VAL A 988 61.26 25.42 -0.75
N ASP A 989 61.91 26.58 -0.84
CA ASP A 989 61.67 27.75 0.03
C ASP A 989 60.36 28.50 -0.25
N ALA A 990 59.55 28.01 -1.18
CA ALA A 990 58.32 28.65 -1.65
C ALA A 990 57.07 27.84 -1.28
N ILE A 991 57.12 27.03 -0.22
CA ILE A 991 55.99 26.20 0.23
C ILE A 991 55.59 26.62 1.63
N GLU A 992 54.33 27.01 1.77
CA GLU A 992 53.70 27.41 3.03
C GLU A 992 52.62 26.42 3.43
N ALA A 993 52.40 26.29 4.74
CA ALA A 993 51.36 25.43 5.33
C ALA A 993 50.12 26.26 5.68
N VAL A 994 48.98 25.98 5.05
CA VAL A 994 47.73 26.73 5.21
C VAL A 994 46.63 25.80 5.78
N PRO A 995 45.90 26.23 6.82
CA PRO A 995 44.74 25.50 7.31
C PRO A 995 43.57 25.61 6.31
N VAL A 996 43.11 24.48 5.77
CA VAL A 996 41.99 24.40 4.81
C VAL A 996 41.07 23.20 5.11
N PRO A 997 39.77 23.29 4.77
CA PRO A 997 38.89 22.13 4.86
C PRO A 997 39.44 21.02 3.98
N HIS A 998 39.43 19.78 4.44
CA HIS A 998 39.88 18.65 3.63
C HIS A 998 39.06 18.52 2.35
N VAL A 999 37.75 18.79 2.42
CA VAL A 999 36.87 18.77 1.24
C VAL A 999 37.29 19.79 0.18
N PHE A 1000 37.92 20.91 0.58
CA PHE A 1000 38.45 21.89 -0.37
C PHE A 1000 39.63 21.34 -1.18
N ARG A 1001 40.49 20.51 -0.56
CA ARG A 1001 41.58 19.82 -1.25
C ARG A 1001 41.04 18.86 -2.30
N TYR A 1002 40.00 18.11 -1.95
CA TYR A 1002 39.31 17.21 -2.87
C TYR A 1002 38.68 17.99 -4.03
N PHE A 1003 38.00 19.10 -3.74
CA PHE A 1003 37.44 19.98 -4.77
C PHE A 1003 38.49 20.50 -5.76
N VAL A 1004 39.66 20.95 -5.27
CA VAL A 1004 40.77 21.38 -6.14
C VAL A 1004 41.30 20.22 -6.99
N ALA A 1005 41.35 19.00 -6.45
CA ALA A 1005 41.77 17.82 -7.21
C ALA A 1005 40.77 17.46 -8.32
N GLU A 1006 39.47 17.50 -8.03
CA GLU A 1006 38.40 17.28 -9.03
C GLU A 1006 38.41 18.35 -10.12
N LEU A 1007 38.61 19.62 -9.76
CA LEU A 1007 38.80 20.70 -10.74
C LEU A 1007 40.03 20.44 -11.62
N ALA A 1008 41.14 20.01 -11.04
CA ALA A 1008 42.33 19.66 -11.80
C ALA A 1008 42.09 18.46 -12.74
N ALA A 1009 41.30 17.47 -12.34
CA ALA A 1009 40.89 16.35 -13.20
C ALA A 1009 40.06 16.82 -14.41
N MET A 1010 39.32 17.92 -14.28
CA MET A 1010 38.62 18.61 -15.37
C MET A 1010 39.50 19.60 -16.16
N ASN A 1011 40.82 19.62 -15.93
CA ASN A 1011 41.78 20.59 -16.48
C ASN A 1011 41.51 22.05 -16.07
N ILE A 1012 40.83 22.27 -14.95
CA ILE A 1012 40.62 23.60 -14.36
C ILE A 1012 41.70 23.84 -13.31
N LYS A 1013 42.55 24.85 -13.53
CA LYS A 1013 43.63 25.21 -12.60
C LYS A 1013 43.13 26.19 -11.54
N THR A 1014 43.10 25.75 -10.28
CA THR A 1014 42.92 26.65 -9.13
C THR A 1014 44.25 27.27 -8.72
N LYS A 1015 44.29 28.61 -8.61
CA LYS A 1015 45.45 29.37 -8.11
C LYS A 1015 45.07 30.06 -6.80
N LEU A 1016 45.82 29.77 -5.74
CA LEU A 1016 45.68 30.39 -4.42
C LEU A 1016 46.74 31.46 -4.25
N ASN A 1017 46.32 32.68 -3.94
CA ASN A 1017 47.21 33.75 -3.50
C ASN A 1017 47.33 33.62 -1.98
N VAL A 1018 48.51 33.22 -1.51
CA VAL A 1018 48.83 33.11 -0.08
C VAL A 1018 49.55 34.40 0.29
N GLU A 1019 48.94 35.17 1.20
CA GLU A 1019 49.46 36.45 1.72
C GLU A 1019 49.96 36.32 3.15
#